data_AF-A0A9E0VNV6-F1
#
_entry.id   AF-A0A9E0VNV6-F1
#
_cell.length_a   1.000
_cell.length_b   1.000
_cell.length_c   1.000
_cell.angle_alpha   90.00
_cell.angle_beta   90.00
_cell.angle_gamma   90.00
#
_symmetry.space_group_name_H-M   'P 1'
#
loop_
_entity.id
_entity.type
_entity.pdbx_description
1 polymer ?
#
loop_
_entity_poly.entity_id
_entity_poly.type
_entity_poly.pdbx_seq_one_letter_code
_entity_poly.pdbx_strand_id
1 'polypeptide(L)'
;FLRLHMDPYWSNTPGIHTKGENDISAFDYDRFTKYFQSVFAPMAKYAISHGLYVVMRPPGVCPDSIAVGDAYQKYLIKVWNYVSADSYIKNNPNIMFELANEPVRIWSDGKQAGFKELSEYFQTITNTIRVNCDNIVLVPGLGYQANYEGFADYPIKGENIGYAVHCYPGWYNSGSENTPDVNYQLFNDGWNKQIKPISDLAPIIVTEMDWAPEKYKSSFGKGVTGTAGGTGFGANFKKITDDCGNVSWLIFTTPDLLAKFKDDQGNGDTFLTDNEACAWPAFHWYQDYANKQYPHADFTFKSCADNGDGTFTNPVMQADFPDPDVQKVGDTYYMVTTTMHNFPGCTLLKSNDLVNWEYCSNPLAKMSSNAEYNLEDGKNIYSKGAWANSLMYKNGKFYILFNAFGNGDDAGGYLLSATDAEGPWTMTRLSRGYYDPGLMTDDDGTTYVVCGNKNLSVIQLDDNFAPVKEVAVDGGFDGLEGSHFFKKDGYYYIYSTCCAWPATQWCFRSKNVFGPYEKKKVFDSDDIHQGAMIQTQSGEWWTMLMKDCGAFGRMPYLLPVAWNDNWPVIGNNGTDAGTYTKPNVGVNYDRKYMPTNDNFNNYLLGSQWQWNHNSDKSKWSLLENPGRLRLYTAYVTDSLQKSRNMLTQRIFGYRDKTKPSYGTIRMNISKMYDGDMAGLAVFQNPYAYIAVNKQGNTLNLVQSNTADKKVYSNPITCDSVIYLRAIADITTSKASFYYSLDNVTYTKFGQDLDMKYDLSVFVGNRFGIFNYATKGLGGSVDVDWFSTEKDFTEDNFYDKSSVVYSEKYLTVASISADKPSYSLLANSAKSFVLTATYKDGHTEDITLSADYKVSNDKIVSIKNGRFTSYGDGNAVVIASYKDPLGNTVSANLNISVNTFPLTADGINPSIYESGTYDESTHTLVTGKYGFGGWKYSNAADFSSYKYLVIELNTAQSNGASFRMFDENSYWSNPSMTDIGSSTTVKIGLAKLVKNGTTTPLDLSHIYIAGFWAFGGGNISIKNIFFSNDGETPVTGIQQIEGTDKPVDVYNLSGMLLYSKLKKSDILKKLCKGVYIIDGKCVVIK
;
A
#
# COMPACT_ATOMS: atom_id res chain seq x y z
N PHE A 1 -16.58 -5.93 4.01
CA PHE A 1 -16.66 -5.87 5.48
C PHE A 1 -18.01 -6.40 5.93
N LEU A 2 -18.09 -7.00 7.12
CA LEU A 2 -19.31 -7.32 7.84
C LEU A 2 -19.37 -6.45 9.09
N ARG A 3 -20.43 -5.66 9.26
CA ARG A 3 -20.65 -4.89 10.48
C ARG A 3 -21.48 -5.69 11.47
N LEU A 4 -20.87 -6.11 12.57
CA LEU A 4 -21.47 -6.97 13.59
C LEU A 4 -22.03 -6.14 14.75
N HIS A 5 -23.35 -6.03 14.81
CA HIS A 5 -24.06 -5.45 15.95
C HIS A 5 -24.11 -6.44 17.11
N MET A 6 -23.46 -6.10 18.24
CA MET A 6 -23.55 -6.87 19.48
C MET A 6 -24.87 -6.61 20.21
N ASP A 7 -25.99 -7.04 19.64
CA ASP A 7 -27.36 -6.67 20.03
C ASP A 7 -27.66 -6.65 21.57
N PRO A 8 -28.32 -5.59 22.10
CA PRO A 8 -28.73 -5.48 23.50
C PRO A 8 -29.52 -6.67 24.04
N TYR A 9 -30.26 -7.41 23.20
CA TYR A 9 -30.97 -8.63 23.62
C TYR A 9 -30.07 -9.64 24.35
N TRP A 10 -28.80 -9.73 23.91
CA TRP A 10 -27.81 -10.64 24.47
C TRP A 10 -27.05 -10.07 25.66
N SER A 11 -27.16 -8.77 25.94
CA SER A 11 -26.44 -8.11 27.04
C SER A 11 -27.36 -7.55 28.12
N ASN A 12 -28.64 -7.33 27.84
CA ASN A 12 -29.60 -6.79 28.81
C ASN A 12 -30.22 -7.88 29.70
N THR A 13 -30.48 -7.52 30.95
CA THR A 13 -31.24 -8.34 31.91
C THR A 13 -32.67 -8.54 31.39
N PRO A 14 -33.14 -9.78 31.21
CA PRO A 14 -34.50 -10.04 30.75
C PRO A 14 -35.55 -9.46 31.70
N GLY A 15 -36.60 -8.85 31.14
CA GLY A 15 -37.73 -8.30 31.90
C GLY A 15 -37.54 -6.87 32.42
N ILE A 16 -36.37 -6.26 32.25
CA ILE A 16 -36.18 -4.81 32.50
C ILE A 16 -36.61 -4.04 31.25
N HIS A 17 -37.57 -3.13 31.41
CA HIS A 17 -38.03 -2.26 30.34
C HIS A 17 -37.05 -1.10 30.11
N THR A 18 -36.46 -1.00 28.92
CA THR A 18 -35.62 0.12 28.50
C THR A 18 -36.42 1.13 27.67
N LYS A 19 -36.01 2.40 27.65
CA LYS A 19 -36.68 3.46 26.86
C LYS A 19 -36.23 3.51 25.39
N GLY A 20 -35.22 2.73 25.01
CA GLY A 20 -34.64 2.67 23.67
C GLY A 20 -33.33 1.87 23.67
N GLU A 21 -32.68 1.75 22.49
CA GLU A 21 -31.39 1.06 22.36
C GLU A 21 -30.22 1.82 22.99
N ASN A 22 -30.37 3.11 23.27
CA ASN A 22 -29.38 3.95 23.95
C ASN A 22 -29.44 3.85 25.48
N ASP A 23 -30.47 3.20 26.02
CA ASP A 23 -30.70 3.06 27.45
C ASP A 23 -29.94 1.85 28.01
N ILE A 24 -28.77 2.13 28.60
CA ILE A 24 -27.88 1.12 29.18
C ILE A 24 -28.32 0.65 30.58
N SER A 25 -29.48 1.08 31.10
CA SER A 25 -29.91 0.74 32.46
C SER A 25 -30.17 -0.75 32.68
N ALA A 26 -30.45 -1.50 31.60
CA ALA A 26 -30.65 -2.94 31.66
C ALA A 26 -29.36 -3.76 31.39
N PHE A 27 -28.24 -3.12 31.06
CA PHE A 27 -27.01 -3.82 30.68
C PHE A 27 -26.46 -4.68 31.84
N ASP A 28 -26.27 -5.96 31.56
CA ASP A 28 -25.69 -6.95 32.48
C ASP A 28 -24.36 -7.44 31.89
N TYR A 29 -23.28 -7.21 32.65
CA TYR A 29 -21.94 -7.55 32.21
C TYR A 29 -21.67 -9.04 32.17
N ASP A 30 -22.20 -9.82 33.11
CA ASP A 30 -22.01 -11.27 33.14
C ASP A 30 -22.76 -11.91 31.98
N ARG A 31 -23.93 -11.36 31.64
CA ARG A 31 -24.68 -11.75 30.45
C ARG A 31 -23.94 -11.39 29.16
N PHE A 32 -23.45 -10.16 29.04
CA PHE A 32 -22.65 -9.72 27.89
C PHE A 32 -21.44 -10.62 27.67
N THR A 33 -20.62 -10.84 28.71
CA THR A 33 -19.40 -11.66 28.61
C THR A 33 -19.71 -13.11 28.22
N LYS A 34 -20.79 -13.70 28.76
CA LYS A 34 -21.29 -15.02 28.36
C LYS A 34 -21.64 -15.08 26.87
N TYR A 35 -22.47 -14.15 26.39
CA TYR A 35 -22.95 -14.20 25.01
C TYR A 35 -21.96 -13.66 23.98
N PHE A 36 -21.00 -12.85 24.40
CA PHE A 36 -19.84 -12.54 23.58
C PHE A 36 -19.08 -13.80 23.21
N GLN A 37 -18.82 -14.67 24.19
CA GLN A 37 -18.12 -15.94 23.96
C GLN A 37 -18.96 -16.97 23.19
N SER A 38 -20.28 -17.02 23.43
CA SER A 38 -21.13 -18.04 22.81
C SER A 38 -21.76 -17.63 21.48
N VAL A 39 -21.77 -16.33 21.13
CA VAL A 39 -22.44 -15.79 19.93
C VAL A 39 -21.49 -14.92 19.12
N PHE A 40 -21.05 -13.78 19.67
CA PHE A 40 -20.38 -12.75 18.85
C PHE A 40 -18.98 -13.16 18.38
N ALA A 41 -18.13 -13.71 19.25
CA ALA A 41 -16.81 -14.20 18.86
C ALA A 41 -16.88 -15.38 17.87
N PRO A 42 -17.76 -16.40 18.07
CA PRO A 42 -18.00 -17.44 17.07
C PRO A 42 -18.51 -16.91 15.72
N MET A 43 -19.42 -15.93 15.71
CA MET A 43 -19.91 -15.31 14.48
C MET A 43 -18.78 -14.58 13.73
N ALA A 44 -17.95 -13.84 14.46
CA ALA A 44 -16.79 -13.16 13.87
C ALA A 44 -15.80 -14.17 13.29
N LYS A 45 -15.49 -15.24 14.02
CA LYS A 45 -14.64 -16.34 13.55
C LYS A 45 -15.18 -16.98 12.28
N TYR A 46 -16.49 -17.21 12.22
CA TYR A 46 -17.14 -17.75 11.03
C TYR A 46 -17.06 -16.79 9.85
N ALA A 47 -17.29 -15.50 10.04
CA ALA A 47 -17.17 -14.52 8.96
C ALA A 47 -15.72 -14.45 8.42
N ILE A 48 -14.73 -14.44 9.31
CA ILE A 48 -13.30 -14.41 8.95
C ILE A 48 -12.88 -15.66 8.20
N SER A 49 -13.40 -16.84 8.57
CA SER A 49 -13.10 -18.08 7.83
C SER A 49 -13.63 -18.09 6.38
N HIS A 50 -14.48 -17.12 6.03
CA HIS A 50 -14.99 -16.89 4.68
C HIS A 50 -14.36 -15.64 4.02
N GLY A 51 -13.22 -15.17 4.53
CA GLY A 51 -12.47 -14.05 3.97
C GLY A 51 -13.07 -12.66 4.26
N LEU A 52 -14.01 -12.56 5.21
CA LEU A 52 -14.62 -11.27 5.56
C LEU A 52 -13.88 -10.57 6.70
N TYR A 53 -13.67 -9.27 6.54
CA TYR A 53 -13.32 -8.37 7.64
C TYR A 53 -14.56 -8.09 8.50
N VAL A 54 -14.40 -8.07 9.82
CA VAL A 54 -15.48 -7.84 10.79
C VAL A 54 -15.28 -6.51 11.51
N VAL A 55 -16.26 -5.62 11.40
CA VAL A 55 -16.35 -4.39 12.20
C VAL A 55 -17.30 -4.67 13.36
N MET A 56 -16.75 -4.80 14.57
CA MET A 56 -17.55 -4.97 15.78
C MET A 56 -17.98 -3.61 16.32
N ARG A 57 -19.26 -3.47 16.68
CA ARG A 57 -19.79 -2.28 17.36
C ARG A 57 -20.38 -2.65 18.72
N PRO A 58 -20.41 -1.73 19.71
CA PRO A 58 -20.85 -2.06 21.07
C PRO A 58 -22.36 -2.38 21.09
N PRO A 59 -22.87 -3.00 22.16
CA PRO A 59 -24.31 -3.19 22.32
C PRO A 59 -25.07 -1.86 22.38
N GLY A 60 -26.14 -1.77 21.57
CA GLY A 60 -27.05 -0.62 21.55
C GLY A 60 -26.57 0.53 20.67
N VAL A 61 -27.19 1.69 20.80
CA VAL A 61 -26.82 2.92 20.09
C VAL A 61 -26.31 3.98 21.06
N CYS A 62 -25.51 4.93 20.58
CA CYS A 62 -25.02 6.00 21.44
C CYS A 62 -26.19 6.92 21.86
N PRO A 63 -26.24 7.41 23.11
CA PRO A 63 -27.13 8.50 23.46
C PRO A 63 -26.84 9.77 22.64
N ASP A 64 -27.89 10.54 22.34
CA ASP A 64 -27.80 11.86 21.69
C ASP A 64 -26.83 12.83 22.38
N SER A 65 -26.53 12.62 23.66
CA SER A 65 -25.62 13.47 24.42
C SER A 65 -24.74 12.62 25.32
N ILE A 66 -23.44 12.73 25.08
CA ILE A 66 -22.38 12.11 25.87
C ILE A 66 -21.58 13.16 26.60
N ALA A 67 -20.90 12.80 27.68
CA ALA A 67 -19.97 13.67 28.39
C ALA A 67 -18.72 12.93 28.86
N VAL A 68 -17.57 13.61 28.89
CA VAL A 68 -16.33 13.03 29.41
C VAL A 68 -16.55 12.56 30.86
N GLY A 69 -16.30 11.28 31.12
CA GLY A 69 -16.47 10.62 32.42
C GLY A 69 -17.91 10.15 32.73
N ASP A 70 -18.85 10.28 31.79
CA ASP A 70 -20.25 9.88 32.01
C ASP A 70 -20.45 8.35 32.13
N ALA A 71 -21.70 7.96 32.38
CA ALA A 71 -22.07 6.56 32.52
C ALA A 71 -21.85 5.77 31.21
N TYR A 72 -22.07 6.39 30.06
CA TYR A 72 -21.94 5.72 28.77
C TYR A 72 -20.47 5.49 28.39
N GLN A 73 -19.57 6.42 28.70
CA GLN A 73 -18.13 6.26 28.48
C GLN A 73 -17.58 5.11 29.32
N LYS A 74 -17.98 5.06 30.60
CA LYS A 74 -17.62 3.97 31.51
C LYS A 74 -18.14 2.63 31.01
N TYR A 75 -19.34 2.62 30.45
CA TYR A 75 -19.92 1.45 29.79
C TYR A 75 -19.07 1.00 28.58
N LEU A 76 -18.70 1.92 27.67
CA LEU A 76 -17.85 1.60 26.52
C LEU A 76 -16.47 1.10 26.94
N ILE A 77 -15.82 1.74 27.93
CA ILE A 77 -14.55 1.27 28.50
C ILE A 77 -14.69 -0.17 29.01
N LYS A 78 -15.78 -0.48 29.70
CA LYS A 78 -16.03 -1.83 30.24
C LYS A 78 -16.22 -2.88 29.14
N VAL A 79 -16.99 -2.56 28.10
CA VAL A 79 -17.22 -3.42 26.94
C VAL A 79 -15.91 -3.64 26.18
N TRP A 80 -15.25 -2.56 25.77
CA TRP A 80 -14.05 -2.63 24.94
C TRP A 80 -12.86 -3.24 25.66
N ASN A 81 -12.70 -3.04 26.97
CA ASN A 81 -11.68 -3.74 27.74
C ASN A 81 -11.85 -5.26 27.68
N TYR A 82 -13.08 -5.77 27.75
CA TYR A 82 -13.34 -7.21 27.66
C TYR A 82 -13.12 -7.73 26.23
N VAL A 83 -13.69 -7.05 25.23
CA VAL A 83 -13.60 -7.47 23.82
C VAL A 83 -12.15 -7.48 23.33
N SER A 84 -11.38 -6.43 23.65
CA SER A 84 -9.97 -6.32 23.25
C SER A 84 -9.03 -7.30 23.94
N ALA A 85 -9.44 -7.86 25.08
CA ALA A 85 -8.67 -8.86 25.82
C ALA A 85 -8.96 -10.31 25.38
N ASP A 86 -9.99 -10.53 24.57
CA ASP A 86 -10.34 -11.87 24.11
C ASP A 86 -9.23 -12.47 23.23
N SER A 87 -8.89 -13.73 23.49
CA SER A 87 -7.77 -14.43 22.86
C SER A 87 -7.86 -14.61 21.35
N TYR A 88 -9.07 -14.68 20.79
CA TYR A 88 -9.27 -14.81 19.34
C TYR A 88 -9.39 -13.44 18.65
N ILE A 89 -9.94 -12.47 19.37
CA ILE A 89 -10.23 -11.14 18.84
C ILE A 89 -9.00 -10.23 18.86
N LYS A 90 -8.22 -10.29 19.95
CA LYS A 90 -7.01 -9.52 20.15
C LYS A 90 -6.02 -9.72 19.00
N ASN A 91 -5.57 -8.60 18.43
CA ASN A 91 -4.58 -8.51 17.35
C ASN A 91 -4.96 -9.29 16.08
N ASN A 92 -6.23 -9.67 15.93
CA ASN A 92 -6.71 -10.29 14.72
C ASN A 92 -6.78 -9.24 13.59
N PRO A 93 -6.00 -9.40 12.50
CA PRO A 93 -5.90 -8.38 11.45
C PRO A 93 -7.21 -8.18 10.68
N ASN A 94 -8.15 -9.12 10.78
CA ASN A 94 -9.46 -9.03 10.14
C ASN A 94 -10.54 -8.39 11.01
N ILE A 95 -10.23 -7.96 12.24
CA ILE A 95 -11.22 -7.41 13.18
C ILE A 95 -10.90 -5.96 13.53
N MET A 96 -11.94 -5.13 13.41
CA MET A 96 -11.92 -3.69 13.71
C MET A 96 -12.98 -3.36 14.75
N PHE A 97 -12.75 -2.31 15.55
CA PHE A 97 -13.64 -1.87 16.61
C PHE A 97 -14.24 -0.51 16.29
N GLU A 98 -15.52 -0.45 15.98
CA GLU A 98 -16.27 0.79 15.90
C GLU A 98 -16.69 1.23 17.30
N LEU A 99 -16.09 2.30 17.83
CA LEU A 99 -16.14 2.60 19.26
C LEU A 99 -17.55 2.88 19.80
N ALA A 100 -18.40 3.54 19.00
CA ALA A 100 -19.79 3.84 19.32
C ALA A 100 -20.56 4.16 18.04
N ASN A 101 -21.89 4.03 18.09
CA ASN A 101 -22.78 4.34 16.97
C ASN A 101 -23.41 5.74 17.13
N GLU A 102 -23.00 6.71 16.30
CA GLU A 102 -23.64 8.03 16.11
C GLU A 102 -23.87 8.89 17.36
N PRO A 103 -22.83 9.34 18.10
CA PRO A 103 -23.02 10.39 19.09
C PRO A 103 -23.50 11.68 18.42
N VAL A 104 -24.51 12.37 18.98
CA VAL A 104 -25.04 13.61 18.38
C VAL A 104 -24.38 14.86 18.97
N ARG A 105 -24.17 14.89 20.29
CA ARG A 105 -23.58 16.03 21.02
C ARG A 105 -22.63 15.53 22.11
N ILE A 106 -21.61 16.34 22.40
CA ILE A 106 -20.73 16.12 23.56
C ILE A 106 -20.81 17.29 24.54
N TRP A 107 -20.69 16.97 25.83
CA TRP A 107 -20.70 17.89 26.95
C TRP A 107 -19.45 17.69 27.82
N SER A 108 -19.03 18.75 28.53
CA SER A 108 -18.00 18.70 29.57
C SER A 108 -18.36 19.71 30.65
N ASP A 109 -18.30 19.31 31.92
CA ASP A 109 -18.64 20.14 33.08
C ASP A 109 -19.97 20.93 32.97
N GLY A 110 -20.99 20.28 32.39
CA GLY A 110 -22.34 20.85 32.23
C GLY A 110 -22.49 21.85 31.06
N LYS A 111 -21.47 22.01 30.22
CA LYS A 111 -21.49 22.84 29.01
C LYS A 111 -21.32 22.01 27.74
N GLN A 112 -21.86 22.50 26.62
CA GLN A 112 -21.67 21.85 25.32
C GLN A 112 -20.19 21.99 24.91
N ALA A 113 -19.57 20.86 24.62
CA ALA A 113 -18.14 20.76 24.33
C ALA A 113 -17.89 20.54 22.82
N GLY A 114 -16.62 20.48 22.42
CA GLY A 114 -16.19 20.39 21.02
C GLY A 114 -15.39 19.13 20.70
N PHE A 115 -14.69 19.16 19.56
CA PHE A 115 -13.90 18.03 19.07
C PHE A 115 -12.70 17.68 19.96
N LYS A 116 -12.18 18.61 20.77
CA LYS A 116 -11.14 18.33 21.74
C LYS A 116 -11.64 17.33 22.79
N GLU A 117 -12.77 17.63 23.42
CA GLU A 117 -13.38 16.77 24.43
C GLU A 117 -13.87 15.45 23.80
N LEU A 118 -14.33 15.49 22.55
CA LEU A 118 -14.70 14.28 21.79
C LEU A 118 -13.49 13.38 21.59
N SER A 119 -12.36 13.98 21.30
CA SER A 119 -11.09 13.28 21.14
C SER A 119 -10.62 12.73 22.47
N GLU A 120 -10.69 13.47 23.56
CA GLU A 120 -10.40 12.97 24.91
C GLU A 120 -11.33 11.80 25.31
N TYR A 121 -12.61 11.90 24.95
CA TYR A 121 -13.62 10.88 25.19
C TYR A 121 -13.23 9.56 24.54
N PHE A 122 -12.96 9.58 23.22
CA PHE A 122 -12.61 8.37 22.47
C PHE A 122 -11.15 7.95 22.63
N GLN A 123 -10.24 8.87 22.95
CA GLN A 123 -8.84 8.54 23.29
C GLN A 123 -8.79 7.68 24.54
N THR A 124 -9.64 7.95 25.53
CA THR A 124 -9.71 7.15 26.75
C THR A 124 -10.11 5.70 26.46
N ILE A 125 -11.10 5.52 25.56
CA ILE A 125 -11.55 4.20 25.13
C ILE A 125 -10.47 3.51 24.28
N THR A 126 -9.84 4.24 23.36
CA THR A 126 -8.73 3.75 22.54
C THR A 126 -7.55 3.29 23.39
N ASN A 127 -7.15 4.08 24.39
CA ASN A 127 -6.09 3.71 25.33
C ASN A 127 -6.44 2.44 26.11
N THR A 128 -7.71 2.26 26.47
CA THR A 128 -8.19 1.04 27.13
C THR A 128 -7.99 -0.17 26.22
N ILE A 129 -8.36 -0.06 24.94
CA ILE A 129 -8.13 -1.12 23.95
C ILE A 129 -6.63 -1.40 23.80
N ARG A 130 -5.80 -0.36 23.71
CA ARG A 130 -4.34 -0.46 23.51
C ARG A 130 -3.58 -1.08 24.69
N VAL A 131 -4.17 -1.15 25.88
CA VAL A 131 -3.61 -2.00 26.97
C VAL A 131 -3.61 -3.46 26.56
N ASN A 132 -4.63 -3.89 25.80
CA ASN A 132 -4.81 -5.28 25.43
C ASN A 132 -4.34 -5.55 24.00
N CYS A 133 -4.67 -4.73 23.00
CA CYS A 133 -4.43 -5.05 21.60
C CYS A 133 -4.25 -3.83 20.67
N ASP A 134 -3.70 -4.11 19.49
CA ASP A 134 -3.40 -3.14 18.44
C ASP A 134 -4.37 -3.23 17.24
N ASN A 135 -5.55 -3.84 17.41
CA ASN A 135 -6.60 -3.86 16.37
C ASN A 135 -6.95 -2.44 15.89
N ILE A 136 -7.47 -2.35 14.67
CA ILE A 136 -7.96 -1.08 14.11
C ILE A 136 -9.16 -0.59 14.92
N VAL A 137 -9.10 0.69 15.30
CA VAL A 137 -10.17 1.38 16.02
C VAL A 137 -10.80 2.40 15.08
N LEU A 138 -12.12 2.33 14.90
CA LEU A 138 -12.92 3.24 14.09
C LEU A 138 -13.69 4.20 15.01
N VAL A 139 -13.36 5.48 14.88
CA VAL A 139 -13.86 6.56 15.74
C VAL A 139 -15.08 7.22 15.07
N PRO A 140 -16.21 7.40 15.78
CA PRO A 140 -17.40 8.03 15.19
C PRO A 140 -17.38 9.57 15.32
N GLY A 141 -18.11 10.25 14.44
CA GLY A 141 -18.28 11.71 14.41
C GLY A 141 -19.53 12.21 15.13
N LEU A 142 -19.70 13.53 15.23
CA LEU A 142 -20.85 14.16 15.90
C LEU A 142 -22.02 14.46 14.95
N GLY A 143 -23.23 14.21 15.41
CA GLY A 143 -24.46 14.67 14.74
C GLY A 143 -25.07 13.63 13.82
N TYR A 144 -26.35 13.80 13.50
CA TYR A 144 -27.09 12.84 12.67
C TYR A 144 -26.54 12.75 11.24
N GLN A 145 -26.03 13.84 10.66
CA GLN A 145 -25.30 13.81 9.37
C GLN A 145 -23.80 13.56 9.54
N ALA A 146 -23.37 13.27 10.76
CA ALA A 146 -22.02 12.97 11.20
C ALA A 146 -20.91 13.93 10.68
N ASN A 147 -20.51 14.87 11.54
CA ASN A 147 -19.45 15.84 11.37
C ASN A 147 -18.12 15.29 11.92
N TYR A 148 -17.09 15.28 11.08
CA TYR A 148 -15.74 14.79 11.40
C TYR A 148 -14.66 15.87 11.24
N GLU A 149 -15.01 17.07 10.78
CA GLU A 149 -14.05 18.08 10.33
C GLU A 149 -13.04 18.45 11.43
N GLY A 150 -13.50 18.51 12.69
CA GLY A 150 -12.65 18.88 13.81
C GLY A 150 -11.71 17.79 14.32
N PHE A 151 -11.89 16.51 13.90
CA PHE A 151 -10.89 15.48 14.20
C PHE A 151 -9.58 15.70 13.43
N ALA A 152 -9.59 16.49 12.35
CA ALA A 152 -8.36 16.84 11.68
C ALA A 152 -7.46 17.75 12.53
N ASP A 153 -8.06 18.49 13.47
CA ASP A 153 -7.37 19.37 14.41
C ASP A 153 -7.08 18.64 15.74
N TYR A 154 -7.99 17.75 16.14
CA TYR A 154 -7.86 16.91 17.33
C TYR A 154 -7.91 15.42 16.95
N PRO A 155 -6.88 14.87 16.29
CA PRO A 155 -6.92 13.46 15.91
C PRO A 155 -6.80 12.57 17.16
N ILE A 156 -7.40 11.39 17.10
CA ILE A 156 -7.08 10.33 18.05
C ILE A 156 -5.62 9.92 17.82
N LYS A 157 -4.83 9.93 18.88
CA LYS A 157 -3.41 9.63 18.86
C LYS A 157 -3.20 8.12 18.98
N GLY A 158 -2.24 7.61 18.22
CA GLY A 158 -1.84 6.21 18.22
C GLY A 158 -1.73 5.66 16.80
N GLU A 159 -1.51 4.35 16.71
CA GLU A 159 -1.50 3.60 15.47
C GLU A 159 -2.82 2.84 15.29
N ASN A 160 -3.11 2.41 14.05
CA ASN A 160 -4.31 1.66 13.68
C ASN A 160 -5.61 2.40 14.06
N ILE A 161 -5.69 3.68 13.70
CA ILE A 161 -6.86 4.55 13.92
C ILE A 161 -7.50 4.84 12.57
N GLY A 162 -8.81 4.64 12.48
CA GLY A 162 -9.67 5.05 11.37
C GLY A 162 -10.95 5.69 11.90
N TYR A 163 -11.85 6.05 10.99
CA TYR A 163 -13.12 6.70 11.34
C TYR A 163 -14.31 5.99 10.68
N ALA A 164 -15.35 5.75 11.46
CA ALA A 164 -16.59 5.14 11.01
C ALA A 164 -17.55 6.26 10.57
N VAL A 165 -17.91 6.30 9.29
CA VAL A 165 -18.75 7.34 8.67
C VAL A 165 -20.08 6.75 8.24
N HIS A 166 -21.16 7.51 8.38
CA HIS A 166 -22.47 7.15 7.87
C HIS A 166 -22.79 8.11 6.73
N CYS A 167 -23.34 7.61 5.62
CA CYS A 167 -23.67 8.45 4.49
C CYS A 167 -24.89 7.89 3.78
N TYR A 168 -25.88 8.74 3.53
CA TYR A 168 -27.12 8.38 2.84
C TYR A 168 -27.51 9.49 1.85
N PRO A 169 -28.28 9.18 0.79
CA PRO A 169 -28.93 10.19 -0.04
C PRO A 169 -29.66 11.21 0.85
N GLY A 170 -29.36 12.50 0.72
CA GLY A 170 -29.77 13.51 1.72
C GLY A 170 -28.62 14.21 2.42
N TRP A 171 -27.57 13.46 2.70
CA TRP A 171 -26.49 13.91 3.57
C TRP A 171 -25.37 14.51 2.74
N TYR A 172 -24.61 15.45 3.32
CA TYR A 172 -23.55 16.15 2.60
C TYR A 172 -24.04 16.81 1.28
N ASN A 173 -25.30 17.25 1.25
CA ASN A 173 -25.99 17.80 0.07
C ASN A 173 -26.16 16.81 -1.09
N SER A 174 -26.21 15.51 -0.81
CA SER A 174 -26.36 14.45 -1.80
C SER A 174 -27.82 14.19 -2.24
N GLY A 175 -28.61 15.25 -2.44
CA GLY A 175 -30.01 15.15 -2.89
C GLY A 175 -30.98 14.66 -1.82
N SER A 176 -32.04 13.94 -2.19
CA SER A 176 -33.06 13.33 -1.31
C SER A 176 -34.01 12.44 -2.12
N GLU A 177 -34.99 11.79 -1.48
CA GLU A 177 -36.05 11.05 -2.19
C GLU A 177 -36.80 11.92 -3.23
N ASN A 178 -36.97 13.21 -2.93
CA ASN A 178 -37.67 14.17 -3.80
C ASN A 178 -36.74 14.84 -4.83
N THR A 179 -35.44 14.60 -4.71
CA THR A 179 -34.38 15.13 -5.59
C THR A 179 -33.34 14.03 -5.87
N PRO A 180 -33.76 12.93 -6.53
CA PRO A 180 -32.89 11.76 -6.75
C PRO A 180 -31.74 12.06 -7.74
N ASP A 181 -31.91 13.07 -8.60
CA ASP A 181 -30.89 13.56 -9.52
C ASP A 181 -30.00 14.59 -8.83
N VAL A 182 -29.02 14.09 -8.10
CA VAL A 182 -28.04 14.88 -7.33
C VAL A 182 -26.97 15.48 -8.24
N ASN A 183 -26.62 16.74 -8.05
CA ASN A 183 -25.45 17.33 -8.72
C ASN A 183 -24.15 16.92 -8.00
N TYR A 184 -23.21 16.33 -8.75
CA TYR A 184 -21.88 15.94 -8.25
C TYR A 184 -21.19 17.03 -7.42
N GLN A 185 -21.17 18.28 -7.89
CA GLN A 185 -20.41 19.35 -7.22
C GLN A 185 -20.94 19.63 -5.81
N LEU A 186 -22.25 19.66 -5.62
CA LEU A 186 -22.85 19.91 -4.31
C LEU A 186 -22.52 18.79 -3.31
N PHE A 187 -22.55 17.53 -3.77
CA PHE A 187 -22.19 16.40 -2.93
C PHE A 187 -20.69 16.43 -2.60
N ASN A 188 -19.84 16.63 -3.61
CA ASN A 188 -18.40 16.74 -3.43
C ASN A 188 -18.02 17.88 -2.47
N ASP A 189 -18.67 19.04 -2.56
CA ASP A 189 -18.41 20.18 -1.66
C ASP A 189 -18.82 19.85 -0.20
N GLY A 190 -19.96 19.18 -0.01
CA GLY A 190 -20.42 18.73 1.30
C GLY A 190 -19.47 17.70 1.93
N TRP A 191 -19.03 16.72 1.13
CA TRP A 191 -18.05 15.71 1.52
C TRP A 191 -16.69 16.34 1.86
N ASN A 192 -16.20 17.23 1.00
CA ASN A 192 -14.91 17.90 1.17
C ASN A 192 -14.87 18.80 2.39
N LYS A 193 -16.00 19.34 2.79
CA LYS A 193 -16.12 20.08 4.04
C LYS A 193 -16.04 19.15 5.26
N GLN A 194 -16.80 18.06 5.26
CA GLN A 194 -17.05 17.30 6.50
C GLN A 194 -16.14 16.09 6.71
N ILE A 195 -15.77 15.35 5.66
CA ILE A 195 -14.98 14.11 5.81
C ILE A 195 -13.62 14.20 5.15
N LYS A 196 -13.44 14.89 4.01
CA LYS A 196 -12.11 15.00 3.38
C LYS A 196 -10.99 15.40 4.34
N PRO A 197 -11.18 16.37 5.28
CA PRO A 197 -10.15 16.74 6.23
C PRO A 197 -9.61 15.57 7.06
N ILE A 198 -10.47 14.60 7.38
CA ILE A 198 -10.09 13.43 8.17
C ILE A 198 -9.72 12.23 7.30
N SER A 199 -10.31 12.05 6.12
CA SER A 199 -9.94 10.96 5.18
C SER A 199 -8.54 11.15 4.61
N ASP A 200 -8.14 12.40 4.47
CA ASP A 200 -6.76 12.81 4.25
C ASP A 200 -5.87 12.17 5.35
N LEU A 201 -6.20 12.33 6.64
CA LEU A 201 -5.32 11.93 7.74
C LEU A 201 -5.37 10.45 8.15
N ALA A 202 -6.51 9.79 7.98
CA ALA A 202 -6.77 8.43 8.47
C ALA A 202 -7.79 7.71 7.58
N PRO A 203 -7.75 6.37 7.51
CA PRO A 203 -8.70 5.58 6.73
C PRO A 203 -10.14 5.81 7.19
N ILE A 204 -11.04 5.95 6.22
CA ILE A 204 -12.47 6.01 6.45
C ILE A 204 -13.10 4.67 6.13
N ILE A 205 -14.01 4.23 7.00
CA ILE A 205 -14.95 3.15 6.69
C ILE A 205 -16.35 3.73 6.76
N VAL A 206 -17.05 3.78 5.62
CA VAL A 206 -18.47 4.08 5.61
C VAL A 206 -19.22 2.84 6.06
N THR A 207 -19.68 2.86 7.32
CA THR A 207 -20.25 1.72 8.04
C THR A 207 -21.76 1.58 7.85
N GLU A 208 -22.42 2.62 7.33
CA GLU A 208 -23.84 2.63 7.00
C GLU A 208 -24.08 3.45 5.72
N MET A 209 -24.65 2.78 4.72
CA MET A 209 -24.92 3.33 3.40
C MET A 209 -25.80 2.37 2.59
N ASP A 210 -26.85 2.88 1.96
CA ASP A 210 -27.53 2.21 0.85
C ASP A 210 -28.23 3.24 -0.05
N TRP A 211 -28.62 2.79 -1.25
CA TRP A 211 -29.50 3.56 -2.12
C TRP A 211 -30.31 2.63 -3.03
N ALA A 212 -31.57 2.99 -3.26
CA ALA A 212 -32.37 2.40 -4.32
C ALA A 212 -33.49 3.36 -4.77
N PRO A 213 -34.01 3.19 -5.99
CA PRO A 213 -35.24 3.83 -6.39
C PRO A 213 -36.39 3.52 -5.42
N GLU A 214 -37.16 4.55 -5.03
CA GLU A 214 -38.22 4.42 -4.01
C GLU A 214 -39.27 3.36 -4.36
N LYS A 215 -39.49 3.08 -5.66
CA LYS A 215 -40.38 2.00 -6.14
C LYS A 215 -40.13 0.64 -5.47
N TYR A 216 -38.90 0.37 -5.02
CA TYR A 216 -38.54 -0.91 -4.42
C TYR A 216 -38.76 -1.00 -2.92
N LYS A 217 -38.82 0.12 -2.18
CA LYS A 217 -38.95 0.14 -0.70
C LYS A 217 -38.00 -0.83 0.03
N SER A 218 -36.81 -1.08 -0.55
CA SER A 218 -35.87 -2.12 -0.12
C SER A 218 -34.56 -1.55 0.44
N SER A 219 -34.45 -0.21 0.55
CA SER A 219 -33.31 0.53 1.11
C SER A 219 -33.79 1.65 2.05
N PHE A 220 -32.91 2.08 2.96
CA PHE A 220 -33.12 3.26 3.79
C PHE A 220 -32.94 4.55 2.98
N GLY A 221 -31.82 4.66 2.26
CA GLY A 221 -31.51 5.74 1.34
C GLY A 221 -32.32 5.63 0.05
N LYS A 222 -32.95 6.73 -0.38
CA LYS A 222 -33.62 6.78 -1.68
C LYS A 222 -32.83 7.62 -2.65
N GLY A 223 -32.44 6.97 -3.73
CA GLY A 223 -31.58 7.57 -4.75
C GLY A 223 -31.35 6.58 -5.88
N VAL A 224 -30.62 7.05 -6.88
CA VAL A 224 -30.26 6.27 -8.06
C VAL A 224 -28.73 6.18 -8.16
N THR A 225 -28.23 5.22 -8.92
CA THR A 225 -26.79 5.11 -9.19
C THR A 225 -26.34 6.27 -10.06
N GLY A 226 -27.02 6.50 -11.19
CA GLY A 226 -26.73 7.57 -12.12
C GLY A 226 -25.34 7.49 -12.75
N THR A 227 -24.71 8.65 -12.98
CA THR A 227 -23.45 8.78 -13.73
C THR A 227 -22.39 9.53 -12.94
N ALA A 228 -21.15 9.02 -12.97
CA ALA A 228 -20.04 9.62 -12.25
C ALA A 228 -19.73 11.04 -12.80
N GLY A 229 -19.69 12.04 -11.91
CA GLY A 229 -19.53 13.45 -12.28
C GLY A 229 -20.80 14.11 -12.83
N GLY A 230 -21.89 13.36 -12.95
CA GLY A 230 -23.19 13.79 -13.47
C GLY A 230 -24.27 13.76 -12.39
N THR A 231 -25.42 13.16 -12.72
CA THR A 231 -26.55 13.00 -11.80
C THR A 231 -26.51 11.67 -11.06
N GLY A 232 -27.13 11.62 -9.88
CA GLY A 232 -27.32 10.39 -9.11
C GLY A 232 -26.38 10.28 -7.90
N PHE A 233 -26.77 9.45 -6.94
CA PHE A 233 -26.05 9.30 -5.68
C PHE A 233 -24.91 8.30 -5.80
N GLY A 234 -25.19 7.08 -6.28
CA GLY A 234 -24.25 5.96 -6.20
C GLY A 234 -22.95 6.18 -6.98
N ALA A 235 -23.04 6.57 -8.24
CA ALA A 235 -21.87 6.79 -9.10
C ALA A 235 -21.06 8.02 -8.66
N ASN A 236 -21.73 9.05 -8.12
CA ASN A 236 -21.05 10.21 -7.55
C ASN A 236 -20.38 9.90 -6.22
N PHE A 237 -21.02 9.14 -5.33
CA PHE A 237 -20.40 8.63 -4.11
C PHE A 237 -19.16 7.80 -4.46
N LYS A 238 -19.30 6.82 -5.37
CA LYS A 238 -18.17 6.01 -5.84
C LYS A 238 -17.03 6.89 -6.36
N LYS A 239 -17.33 7.87 -7.23
CA LYS A 239 -16.33 8.80 -7.74
C LYS A 239 -15.63 9.55 -6.60
N ILE A 240 -16.38 10.12 -5.65
CA ILE A 240 -15.83 10.85 -4.51
C ILE A 240 -14.93 9.94 -3.66
N THR A 241 -15.33 8.69 -3.40
CA THR A 241 -14.53 7.74 -2.63
C THR A 241 -13.27 7.29 -3.36
N ASP A 242 -13.38 7.06 -4.67
CA ASP A 242 -12.24 6.72 -5.53
C ASP A 242 -11.22 7.87 -5.54
N ASP A 243 -11.70 9.11 -5.73
CA ASP A 243 -10.89 10.32 -5.73
C ASP A 243 -10.23 10.57 -4.36
N CYS A 244 -10.86 10.15 -3.25
CA CYS A 244 -10.26 10.24 -1.91
C CYS A 244 -9.14 9.22 -1.68
N GLY A 245 -9.15 8.07 -2.37
CA GLY A 245 -8.11 7.03 -2.30
C GLY A 245 -7.96 6.28 -0.96
N ASN A 246 -8.67 6.70 0.10
CA ASN A 246 -8.52 6.17 1.47
C ASN A 246 -9.88 5.91 2.15
N VAL A 247 -10.88 5.54 1.34
CA VAL A 247 -12.25 5.32 1.81
C VAL A 247 -12.71 3.93 1.41
N SER A 248 -13.04 3.12 2.40
CA SER A 248 -13.74 1.86 2.25
C SER A 248 -15.20 2.03 2.64
N TRP A 249 -16.08 1.18 2.14
CA TRP A 249 -17.51 1.26 2.45
C TRP A 249 -18.16 -0.12 2.42
N LEU A 250 -19.37 -0.20 2.96
CA LEU A 250 -20.25 -1.36 2.85
C LEU A 250 -21.60 -0.93 2.28
N ILE A 251 -22.32 -1.87 1.65
CA ILE A 251 -23.75 -1.68 1.36
C ILE A 251 -24.57 -2.27 2.49
N PHE A 252 -25.56 -1.51 2.93
CA PHE A 252 -26.55 -1.95 3.87
C PHE A 252 -27.68 -2.63 3.09
N THR A 253 -27.89 -3.92 3.32
CA THR A 253 -29.00 -4.69 2.74
C THR A 253 -29.39 -5.81 3.68
N THR A 254 -30.64 -6.27 3.59
CA THR A 254 -31.09 -7.35 4.47
C THR A 254 -30.42 -8.68 4.09
N PRO A 255 -30.12 -9.55 5.07
CA PRO A 255 -29.48 -10.84 4.78
C PRO A 255 -30.25 -11.71 3.78
N ASP A 256 -31.59 -11.62 3.77
CA ASP A 256 -32.44 -12.40 2.87
C ASP A 256 -32.41 -11.89 1.43
N LEU A 257 -32.18 -10.60 1.20
CA LEU A 257 -32.00 -10.03 -0.13
C LEU A 257 -30.60 -10.37 -0.65
N LEU A 258 -29.57 -10.19 0.18
CA LEU A 258 -28.19 -10.52 -0.18
C LEU A 258 -28.03 -12.01 -0.53
N ALA A 259 -28.66 -12.91 0.23
CA ALA A 259 -28.63 -14.35 -0.05
C ALA A 259 -29.31 -14.74 -1.37
N LYS A 260 -30.16 -13.87 -1.93
CA LYS A 260 -30.83 -14.06 -3.22
C LYS A 260 -30.10 -13.38 -4.37
N PHE A 261 -29.11 -12.53 -4.10
CA PHE A 261 -28.35 -11.85 -5.14
C PHE A 261 -27.69 -12.88 -6.04
N LYS A 262 -27.84 -12.67 -7.34
CA LYS A 262 -27.16 -13.43 -8.38
C LYS A 262 -26.56 -12.41 -9.32
N ASP A 263 -25.36 -12.70 -9.82
CA ASP A 263 -24.70 -11.92 -10.87
C ASP A 263 -25.37 -12.20 -12.23
N ASP A 264 -26.68 -11.94 -12.31
CA ASP A 264 -27.55 -12.10 -13.46
C ASP A 264 -28.45 -10.86 -13.52
N GLN A 265 -28.26 -10.06 -14.57
CA GLN A 265 -28.91 -8.75 -14.70
C GLN A 265 -30.44 -8.87 -14.84
N GLY A 266 -30.95 -10.05 -15.18
CA GLY A 266 -32.37 -10.24 -15.46
C GLY A 266 -32.92 -9.14 -16.37
N ASN A 267 -34.12 -8.64 -16.06
CA ASN A 267 -34.75 -7.53 -16.80
C ASN A 267 -34.58 -6.16 -16.10
N GLY A 268 -33.84 -6.07 -14.99
CA GLY A 268 -33.69 -4.81 -14.23
C GLY A 268 -34.90 -4.38 -13.38
N ASP A 269 -35.89 -5.25 -13.17
CA ASP A 269 -37.16 -4.91 -12.51
C ASP A 269 -37.19 -5.15 -10.98
N THR A 270 -36.06 -5.51 -10.36
CA THR A 270 -35.96 -5.79 -8.92
C THR A 270 -34.79 -5.04 -8.29
N PHE A 271 -34.84 -4.82 -6.98
CA PHE A 271 -33.73 -4.22 -6.22
C PHE A 271 -32.37 -4.90 -6.46
N LEU A 272 -32.34 -6.22 -6.70
CA LEU A 272 -31.09 -6.97 -6.87
C LEU A 272 -30.54 -6.92 -8.30
N THR A 273 -31.38 -6.59 -9.28
CA THR A 273 -31.05 -6.67 -10.72
C THR A 273 -31.05 -5.30 -11.40
N ASP A 274 -31.63 -4.28 -10.76
CA ASP A 274 -31.68 -2.91 -11.26
C ASP A 274 -30.30 -2.24 -11.08
N ASN A 275 -29.73 -1.71 -12.16
CA ASN A 275 -28.44 -1.02 -12.14
C ASN A 275 -28.48 0.32 -11.39
N GLU A 276 -29.67 0.87 -11.12
CA GLU A 276 -29.88 2.06 -10.31
C GLU A 276 -30.00 1.78 -8.80
N ALA A 277 -30.11 0.52 -8.38
CA ALA A 277 -30.11 0.11 -6.98
C ALA A 277 -28.74 -0.39 -6.54
N CYS A 278 -28.34 -0.15 -5.29
CA CYS A 278 -26.95 -0.30 -4.85
C CYS A 278 -26.32 -1.70 -5.01
N ALA A 279 -27.11 -2.78 -4.96
CA ALA A 279 -26.57 -4.15 -4.96
C ALA A 279 -25.82 -4.48 -6.25
N TRP A 280 -26.43 -4.21 -7.41
CA TRP A 280 -25.88 -4.49 -8.73
C TRP A 280 -24.55 -3.77 -9.02
N PRO A 281 -24.51 -2.41 -9.03
CA PRO A 281 -23.29 -1.67 -9.32
C PRO A 281 -22.23 -1.88 -8.24
N ALA A 282 -22.58 -1.99 -6.94
CA ALA A 282 -21.58 -2.22 -5.91
C ALA A 282 -20.83 -3.54 -6.12
N PHE A 283 -21.56 -4.64 -6.43
CA PHE A 283 -20.94 -5.92 -6.75
C PHE A 283 -19.95 -5.79 -7.91
N HIS A 284 -20.39 -5.16 -9.01
CA HIS A 284 -19.57 -5.01 -10.22
C HIS A 284 -18.39 -4.07 -10.00
N TRP A 285 -18.55 -3.00 -9.21
CA TRP A 285 -17.44 -2.11 -8.87
C TRP A 285 -16.39 -2.81 -8.01
N TYR A 286 -16.79 -3.62 -7.03
CA TYR A 286 -15.84 -4.42 -6.25
C TYR A 286 -15.19 -5.52 -7.11
N GLN A 287 -15.94 -6.11 -8.04
CA GLN A 287 -15.41 -7.05 -9.03
C GLN A 287 -14.39 -6.37 -9.94
N ASP A 288 -14.65 -5.17 -10.44
CA ASP A 288 -13.71 -4.36 -11.23
C ASP A 288 -12.43 -4.06 -10.45
N TYR A 289 -12.55 -3.71 -9.16
CA TYR A 289 -11.39 -3.53 -8.28
C TYR A 289 -10.60 -4.82 -8.09
N ALA A 290 -11.28 -5.95 -7.88
CA ALA A 290 -10.66 -7.26 -7.74
C ALA A 290 -9.99 -7.74 -9.04
N ASN A 291 -10.53 -7.35 -10.20
CA ASN A 291 -10.05 -7.74 -11.52
C ASN A 291 -8.98 -6.77 -12.08
N LYS A 292 -8.86 -5.55 -11.55
CA LYS A 292 -7.88 -4.53 -12.01
C LYS A 292 -6.43 -4.87 -11.69
N GLN A 293 -6.18 -5.85 -10.84
CA GLN A 293 -4.83 -6.35 -10.55
C GLN A 293 -4.69 -7.74 -11.19
N TYR A 294 -3.84 -7.81 -12.20
CA TYR A 294 -3.40 -8.98 -12.99
C TYR A 294 -4.11 -9.19 -14.34
N PRO A 295 -3.35 -9.31 -15.45
CA PRO A 295 -3.87 -9.88 -16.68
C PRO A 295 -4.15 -11.37 -16.45
N HIS A 296 -5.36 -11.70 -16.03
CA HIS A 296 -5.90 -13.03 -16.20
C HIS A 296 -6.71 -13.06 -17.48
N ALA A 297 -6.07 -13.43 -18.59
CA ALA A 297 -6.84 -14.04 -19.67
C ALA A 297 -7.32 -15.40 -19.18
N ASP A 298 -8.53 -15.80 -19.56
CA ASP A 298 -9.09 -17.11 -19.24
C ASP A 298 -8.24 -18.22 -19.87
N PHE A 299 -7.23 -18.71 -19.14
CA PHE A 299 -6.39 -19.81 -19.60
C PHE A 299 -7.16 -21.13 -19.55
N THR A 300 -7.06 -21.95 -20.58
CA THR A 300 -7.47 -23.36 -20.52
C THR A 300 -6.30 -24.26 -20.14
N PHE A 301 -5.06 -23.81 -20.41
CA PHE A 301 -3.83 -24.58 -20.19
C PHE A 301 -3.05 -24.07 -18.97
N LYS A 302 -3.42 -24.54 -17.78
CA LYS A 302 -2.90 -24.04 -16.48
C LYS A 302 -1.97 -25.04 -15.79
N SER A 303 -0.79 -24.57 -15.35
CA SER A 303 0.09 -25.31 -14.45
C SER A 303 -0.34 -25.08 -12.99
N CYS A 304 -0.54 -26.14 -12.21
CA CYS A 304 -1.03 -26.04 -10.85
C CYS A 304 -0.62 -27.26 -10.02
N ALA A 305 -0.07 -27.00 -8.83
CA ALA A 305 0.30 -28.02 -7.85
C ALA A 305 -0.86 -28.44 -6.94
N ASP A 306 -1.83 -27.54 -6.73
CA ASP A 306 -3.01 -27.78 -5.90
C ASP A 306 -3.99 -28.75 -6.60
N ASN A 307 -4.29 -29.85 -5.94
CA ASN A 307 -5.12 -30.93 -6.47
C ASN A 307 -6.62 -30.60 -6.38
N GLY A 308 -7.01 -29.54 -5.65
CA GLY A 308 -8.39 -29.13 -5.43
C GLY A 308 -9.16 -29.97 -4.42
N ASP A 309 -8.48 -30.89 -3.72
CA ASP A 309 -9.05 -31.82 -2.74
C ASP A 309 -8.42 -31.70 -1.34
N GLY A 310 -7.73 -30.58 -1.08
CA GLY A 310 -6.97 -30.34 0.16
C GLY A 310 -5.55 -30.92 0.14
N THR A 311 -5.12 -31.50 -0.98
CA THR A 311 -3.75 -31.96 -1.19
C THR A 311 -3.04 -31.17 -2.30
N PHE A 312 -1.72 -31.26 -2.36
CA PHE A 312 -0.91 -30.72 -3.45
C PHE A 312 0.14 -31.76 -3.88
N THR A 313 0.65 -31.59 -5.10
CA THR A 313 1.68 -32.46 -5.67
C THR A 313 2.87 -31.64 -6.09
N ASN A 314 4.07 -32.02 -5.62
CA ASN A 314 5.30 -31.36 -6.03
C ASN A 314 5.61 -31.58 -7.52
N PRO A 315 6.32 -30.63 -8.17
CA PRO A 315 6.76 -29.33 -7.64
C PRO A 315 5.61 -28.35 -7.39
N VAL A 316 5.76 -27.42 -6.45
CA VAL A 316 4.74 -26.36 -6.23
C VAL A 316 4.67 -25.38 -7.41
N MET A 317 5.77 -25.24 -8.15
CA MET A 317 5.81 -24.55 -9.44
C MET A 317 6.68 -25.33 -10.42
N GLN A 318 6.10 -25.78 -11.53
CA GLN A 318 6.79 -26.61 -12.51
C GLN A 318 7.58 -25.79 -13.54
N ALA A 319 8.43 -24.88 -13.06
CA ALA A 319 9.28 -24.00 -13.86
C ALA A 319 10.55 -23.61 -13.07
N ASP A 320 11.53 -23.01 -13.74
CA ASP A 320 12.83 -22.62 -13.17
C ASP A 320 12.73 -21.45 -12.18
N PHE A 321 12.51 -21.75 -10.91
CA PHE A 321 12.45 -20.80 -9.79
C PHE A 321 13.49 -21.21 -8.72
N PRO A 322 14.78 -21.02 -9.00
CA PRO A 322 15.86 -21.52 -8.17
C PRO A 322 16.13 -20.70 -6.91
N ASP A 323 16.90 -21.31 -6.01
CA ASP A 323 17.46 -20.70 -4.80
C ASP A 323 16.37 -20.02 -3.94
N PRO A 324 15.27 -20.75 -3.59
CA PRO A 324 14.12 -20.15 -2.93
C PRO A 324 14.42 -19.75 -1.48
N ASP A 325 14.20 -18.49 -1.13
CA ASP A 325 14.16 -18.05 0.27
C ASP A 325 12.77 -17.50 0.62
N VAL A 326 12.21 -17.95 1.75
CA VAL A 326 10.80 -17.72 2.12
C VAL A 326 10.70 -16.96 3.43
N GLN A 327 9.92 -15.87 3.42
CA GLN A 327 9.63 -15.07 4.60
C GLN A 327 8.11 -14.91 4.79
N LYS A 328 7.63 -15.11 6.01
CA LYS A 328 6.25 -14.80 6.39
C LYS A 328 6.15 -13.38 6.98
N VAL A 329 5.19 -12.59 6.51
CA VAL A 329 4.87 -11.25 7.04
C VAL A 329 3.35 -11.16 7.21
N GLY A 330 2.88 -11.07 8.46
CA GLY A 330 1.47 -11.29 8.76
C GLY A 330 1.03 -12.71 8.37
N ASP A 331 -0.03 -12.80 7.58
CA ASP A 331 -0.58 -14.07 7.04
C ASP A 331 -0.11 -14.38 5.61
N THR A 332 0.79 -13.56 5.05
CA THR A 332 1.31 -13.74 3.68
C THR A 332 2.73 -14.29 3.71
N TYR A 333 3.00 -15.25 2.83
CA TYR A 333 4.32 -15.80 2.55
C TYR A 333 4.87 -15.16 1.29
N TYR A 334 6.13 -14.72 1.36
CA TYR A 334 6.88 -14.18 0.24
C TYR A 334 8.05 -15.09 -0.08
N MET A 335 8.32 -15.32 -1.37
CA MET A 335 9.47 -16.11 -1.80
C MET A 335 10.28 -15.37 -2.86
N VAL A 336 11.57 -15.15 -2.59
CA VAL A 336 12.50 -14.62 -3.59
C VAL A 336 13.21 -15.76 -4.30
N THR A 337 13.49 -15.57 -5.60
CA THR A 337 14.19 -16.56 -6.43
C THR A 337 15.26 -15.90 -7.29
N THR A 338 16.30 -16.66 -7.60
CA THR A 338 17.46 -16.20 -8.37
C THR A 338 17.14 -16.08 -9.86
N THR A 339 17.72 -15.06 -10.52
CA THR A 339 17.45 -14.75 -11.94
C THR A 339 18.72 -14.55 -12.78
N MET A 340 19.91 -14.58 -12.15
CA MET A 340 21.20 -14.48 -12.82
C MET A 340 21.33 -13.19 -13.65
N HIS A 341 21.43 -13.34 -14.97
CA HIS A 341 21.61 -12.30 -15.98
C HIS A 341 20.28 -11.77 -16.54
N ASN A 342 19.14 -12.23 -16.01
CA ASN A 342 17.83 -11.83 -16.52
C ASN A 342 17.26 -10.66 -15.70
N PHE A 343 16.80 -9.61 -16.39
CA PHE A 343 16.31 -8.38 -15.78
C PHE A 343 14.92 -7.98 -16.31
N PRO A 344 14.01 -7.45 -15.47
CA PRO A 344 14.16 -7.25 -14.04
C PRO A 344 14.27 -8.60 -13.28
N GLY A 345 15.10 -8.63 -12.24
CA GLY A 345 15.55 -9.84 -11.56
C GLY A 345 15.11 -9.94 -10.09
N CYS A 346 15.66 -10.93 -9.39
CA CYS A 346 15.30 -11.28 -8.00
C CYS A 346 13.80 -11.51 -7.82
N THR A 347 13.16 -12.28 -8.71
CA THR A 347 11.70 -12.44 -8.76
C THR A 347 11.12 -12.78 -7.39
N LEU A 348 10.23 -11.91 -6.90
CA LEU A 348 9.52 -12.06 -5.64
C LEU A 348 8.10 -12.56 -5.91
N LEU A 349 7.72 -13.63 -5.22
CA LEU A 349 6.41 -14.27 -5.30
C LEU A 349 5.68 -14.10 -3.97
N LYS A 350 4.35 -14.20 -3.99
CA LYS A 350 3.52 -14.22 -2.78
C LYS A 350 2.54 -15.39 -2.79
N SER A 351 2.20 -15.89 -1.61
CA SER A 351 1.23 -16.95 -1.37
C SER A 351 0.62 -16.80 0.03
N ASN A 352 -0.59 -17.31 0.23
CA ASN A 352 -1.19 -17.39 1.57
C ASN A 352 -1.16 -18.83 2.15
N ASP A 353 -0.73 -19.82 1.38
CA ASP A 353 -0.75 -21.24 1.77
C ASP A 353 0.50 -22.04 1.39
N LEU A 354 1.55 -21.37 0.90
CA LEU A 354 2.82 -21.95 0.40
C LEU A 354 2.68 -22.83 -0.85
N VAL A 355 1.47 -23.02 -1.39
CA VAL A 355 1.18 -23.88 -2.55
C VAL A 355 0.73 -23.06 -3.74
N ASN A 356 -0.19 -22.13 -3.52
CA ASN A 356 -0.79 -21.27 -4.54
C ASN A 356 0.00 -19.96 -4.59
N TRP A 357 0.89 -19.83 -5.58
CA TRP A 357 1.80 -18.70 -5.74
C TRP A 357 1.36 -17.75 -6.85
N GLU A 358 1.61 -16.45 -6.64
CA GLU A 358 1.40 -15.36 -7.60
C GLU A 358 2.69 -14.51 -7.68
N TYR A 359 2.94 -13.85 -8.83
CA TYR A 359 4.00 -12.85 -8.90
C TYR A 359 3.66 -11.67 -7.98
N CYS A 360 4.63 -11.24 -7.16
CA CYS A 360 4.52 -10.05 -6.34
C CYS A 360 5.25 -8.87 -7.02
N SER A 361 6.54 -9.02 -7.30
CA SER A 361 7.34 -7.98 -7.98
C SER A 361 8.64 -8.56 -8.56
N ASN A 362 9.38 -7.76 -9.33
CA ASN A 362 10.77 -8.05 -9.71
C ASN A 362 11.70 -6.94 -9.16
N PRO A 363 12.11 -7.02 -7.88
CA PRO A 363 12.89 -6.02 -7.15
C PRO A 363 14.13 -5.46 -7.85
N LEU A 364 14.87 -6.28 -8.62
CA LEU A 364 16.11 -5.86 -9.27
C LEU A 364 15.86 -5.34 -10.69
N ALA A 365 15.57 -4.05 -10.83
CA ALA A 365 15.23 -3.48 -12.15
C ALA A 365 16.32 -3.67 -13.23
N LYS A 366 17.60 -3.45 -12.87
CA LYS A 366 18.79 -3.69 -13.69
C LYS A 366 20.05 -3.69 -12.83
N MET A 367 21.16 -4.21 -13.36
CA MET A 367 22.51 -4.00 -12.82
C MET A 367 23.18 -2.78 -13.48
N SER A 368 24.50 -2.63 -13.34
CA SER A 368 25.26 -1.57 -14.01
C SER A 368 25.08 -1.61 -15.53
N SER A 369 25.30 -0.48 -16.20
CA SER A 369 25.16 -0.37 -17.66
C SER A 369 26.49 -0.57 -18.39
N ASN A 370 27.35 -1.46 -17.88
CA ASN A 370 28.61 -1.81 -18.51
C ASN A 370 28.40 -2.80 -19.69
N ALA A 371 29.44 -3.00 -20.50
CA ALA A 371 29.35 -3.83 -21.70
C ALA A 371 28.97 -5.30 -21.43
N GLU A 372 29.32 -5.85 -20.26
CA GLU A 372 29.01 -7.25 -19.92
C GLU A 372 27.52 -7.44 -19.62
N TYR A 373 26.93 -6.54 -18.83
CA TYR A 373 25.51 -6.56 -18.51
C TYR A 373 24.61 -6.10 -19.66
N ASN A 374 25.15 -5.42 -20.67
CA ASN A 374 24.40 -4.94 -21.84
C ASN A 374 24.51 -5.85 -23.07
N LEU A 375 25.34 -6.91 -23.05
CA LEU A 375 25.72 -7.69 -24.24
C LEU A 375 26.36 -6.84 -25.35
N GLU A 376 27.36 -6.04 -24.98
CA GLU A 376 28.13 -5.19 -25.90
C GLU A 376 29.57 -5.69 -26.03
N ASP A 377 30.25 -5.34 -27.13
CA ASP A 377 31.65 -5.68 -27.42
C ASP A 377 31.99 -7.18 -27.33
N GLY A 378 30.99 -8.04 -27.57
CA GLY A 378 31.12 -9.49 -27.45
C GLY A 378 31.25 -10.00 -26.01
N LYS A 379 31.01 -9.15 -25.00
CA LYS A 379 31.02 -9.51 -23.58
C LYS A 379 29.62 -9.95 -23.11
N ASN A 380 29.58 -10.69 -22.01
CA ASN A 380 28.35 -11.18 -21.41
C ASN A 380 28.53 -11.50 -19.91
N ILE A 381 27.41 -11.69 -19.23
CA ILE A 381 27.29 -12.09 -17.82
C ILE A 381 26.47 -13.38 -17.67
N TYR A 382 26.41 -14.23 -18.71
CA TYR A 382 25.78 -15.55 -18.60
C TYR A 382 26.41 -16.35 -17.45
N SER A 383 25.61 -17.16 -16.73
CA SER A 383 25.97 -17.85 -15.48
C SER A 383 26.43 -16.94 -14.32
N LYS A 384 26.25 -15.62 -14.45
CA LYS A 384 26.66 -14.60 -13.48
C LYS A 384 25.47 -13.64 -13.23
N GLY A 385 25.72 -12.46 -12.64
CA GLY A 385 24.67 -11.56 -12.17
C GLY A 385 24.20 -11.93 -10.76
N ALA A 386 22.92 -11.72 -10.44
CA ALA A 386 22.38 -11.96 -9.10
C ALA A 386 22.24 -13.46 -8.82
N TRP A 387 23.04 -14.00 -7.89
CA TRP A 387 23.02 -15.41 -7.45
C TRP A 387 22.07 -15.60 -6.26
N ALA A 388 22.25 -16.65 -5.45
CA ALA A 388 21.38 -16.96 -4.31
C ALA A 388 21.14 -15.72 -3.42
N ASN A 389 19.89 -15.56 -3.02
CA ASN A 389 19.39 -14.39 -2.30
C ASN A 389 18.96 -14.79 -0.90
N SER A 390 18.96 -13.83 0.02
CA SER A 390 18.26 -13.96 1.30
C SER A 390 17.20 -12.87 1.46
N LEU A 391 16.00 -13.28 1.87
CA LEU A 391 14.85 -12.42 2.12
C LEU A 391 14.64 -12.26 3.62
N MET A 392 14.59 -11.02 4.10
CA MET A 392 14.34 -10.69 5.50
C MET A 392 13.32 -9.56 5.60
N TYR A 393 12.45 -9.62 6.61
CA TYR A 393 11.58 -8.51 7.00
C TYR A 393 11.96 -8.00 8.38
N LYS A 394 12.27 -6.71 8.50
CA LYS A 394 12.68 -6.06 9.76
C LYS A 394 12.16 -4.63 9.81
N ASN A 395 11.52 -4.26 10.92
CA ASN A 395 11.09 -2.88 11.21
C ASN A 395 10.25 -2.23 10.09
N GLY A 396 9.23 -2.96 9.59
CA GLY A 396 8.34 -2.43 8.55
C GLY A 396 8.92 -2.45 7.13
N LYS A 397 10.08 -3.10 6.91
CA LYS A 397 10.80 -3.07 5.63
C LYS A 397 11.27 -4.46 5.21
N PHE A 398 11.15 -4.74 3.92
CA PHE A 398 11.74 -5.90 3.26
C PHE A 398 13.19 -5.61 2.86
N TYR A 399 14.02 -6.65 2.94
CA TYR A 399 15.41 -6.65 2.52
C TYR A 399 15.68 -7.92 1.70
N ILE A 400 16.32 -7.76 0.53
CA ILE A 400 16.85 -8.88 -0.25
C ILE A 400 18.35 -8.66 -0.39
N LEU A 401 19.14 -9.55 0.22
CA LEU A 401 20.59 -9.56 0.11
C LEU A 401 21.02 -10.61 -0.90
N PHE A 402 21.84 -10.24 -1.87
CA PHE A 402 22.41 -11.19 -2.84
C PHE A 402 23.85 -10.82 -3.17
N ASN A 403 24.60 -11.78 -3.71
CA ASN A 403 25.92 -11.53 -4.26
C ASN A 403 25.87 -11.54 -5.78
N ALA A 404 26.47 -10.53 -6.42
CA ALA A 404 26.61 -10.47 -7.86
C ALA A 404 28.01 -10.93 -8.30
N PHE A 405 28.06 -11.71 -9.37
CA PHE A 405 29.31 -12.10 -10.02
C PHE A 405 29.48 -11.39 -11.37
N GLY A 406 30.73 -11.07 -11.74
CA GLY A 406 31.07 -10.35 -12.97
C GLY A 406 32.55 -10.06 -13.08
N ASN A 407 33.01 -9.48 -14.19
CA ASN A 407 34.38 -8.97 -14.27
C ASN A 407 34.38 -7.47 -13.91
N GLY A 408 35.36 -7.03 -13.11
CA GLY A 408 35.52 -5.63 -12.71
C GLY A 408 34.77 -5.26 -11.43
N ASP A 409 34.44 -3.97 -11.29
CA ASP A 409 33.96 -3.41 -10.03
C ASP A 409 32.52 -3.79 -9.69
N ASP A 410 31.72 -4.42 -10.55
CA ASP A 410 30.30 -4.72 -10.24
C ASP A 410 30.07 -6.07 -9.52
N ALA A 411 31.14 -6.80 -9.19
CA ALA A 411 31.06 -7.99 -8.35
C ALA A 411 30.98 -7.60 -6.85
N GLY A 412 30.20 -8.36 -6.07
CA GLY A 412 30.08 -8.17 -4.62
C GLY A 412 28.65 -8.18 -4.11
N GLY A 413 28.46 -7.69 -2.88
CA GLY A 413 27.18 -7.75 -2.17
C GLY A 413 26.27 -6.58 -2.50
N TYR A 414 24.99 -6.88 -2.67
CA TYR A 414 23.93 -5.92 -2.97
C TYR A 414 22.73 -6.15 -2.06
N LEU A 415 22.11 -5.06 -1.64
CA LEU A 415 20.93 -5.04 -0.79
C LEU A 415 19.80 -4.30 -1.51
N LEU A 416 18.69 -4.99 -1.75
CA LEU A 416 17.44 -4.37 -2.19
C LEU A 416 16.57 -4.13 -0.96
N SER A 417 15.87 -3.00 -0.92
CA SER A 417 14.93 -2.73 0.18
C SER A 417 13.69 -1.92 -0.25
N ALA A 418 12.55 -2.22 0.38
CA ALA A 418 11.26 -1.57 0.16
C ALA A 418 10.37 -1.69 1.41
N THR A 419 9.48 -0.71 1.64
CA THR A 419 8.46 -0.79 2.71
C THR A 419 7.34 -1.77 2.32
N ASP A 420 7.03 -1.83 1.03
CA ASP A 420 6.00 -2.67 0.44
C ASP A 420 6.65 -3.71 -0.48
N ALA A 421 6.13 -4.94 -0.47
CA ALA A 421 6.71 -6.05 -1.25
C ALA A 421 6.58 -5.81 -2.77
N GLU A 422 5.54 -5.10 -3.19
CA GLU A 422 5.32 -4.65 -4.56
C GLU A 422 6.29 -3.54 -5.00
N GLY A 423 7.00 -2.91 -4.06
CA GLY A 423 7.95 -1.82 -4.30
C GLY A 423 7.38 -0.43 -4.00
N PRO A 424 8.08 0.66 -4.40
CA PRO A 424 9.33 0.65 -5.17
C PRO A 424 10.53 0.13 -4.38
N TRP A 425 11.44 -0.57 -5.08
CA TRP A 425 12.66 -1.14 -4.50
C TRP A 425 13.87 -0.25 -4.73
N THR A 426 14.70 -0.09 -3.70
CA THR A 426 15.99 0.62 -3.78
C THR A 426 17.14 -0.36 -3.69
N MET A 427 18.09 -0.27 -4.62
CA MET A 427 19.34 -1.06 -4.60
C MET A 427 20.48 -0.28 -3.97
N THR A 428 21.17 -0.90 -3.01
CA THR A 428 22.39 -0.40 -2.37
C THR A 428 23.51 -1.40 -2.55
N ARG A 429 24.68 -0.93 -2.97
CA ARG A 429 25.89 -1.74 -2.99
C ARG A 429 26.53 -1.75 -1.61
N LEU A 430 26.94 -2.93 -1.13
CA LEU A 430 27.58 -3.11 0.16
C LEU A 430 29.11 -3.05 0.07
N SER A 431 29.76 -2.86 1.22
CA SER A 431 31.22 -2.78 1.35
C SER A 431 31.93 -4.12 1.09
N ARG A 432 31.21 -5.24 1.18
CA ARG A 432 31.69 -6.60 0.86
C ARG A 432 30.58 -7.47 0.29
N GLY A 433 30.98 -8.57 -0.34
CA GLY A 433 30.08 -9.67 -0.70
C GLY A 433 29.82 -10.65 0.45
N TYR A 434 28.68 -11.32 0.36
CA TYR A 434 28.27 -12.42 1.23
C TYR A 434 27.80 -13.56 0.31
N TYR A 435 28.66 -14.56 0.10
CA TYR A 435 28.36 -15.69 -0.79
C TYR A 435 27.23 -16.54 -0.18
N ASP A 436 26.16 -16.78 -0.94
CA ASP A 436 24.97 -17.52 -0.52
C ASP A 436 24.48 -17.12 0.88
N PRO A 437 24.04 -15.86 1.03
CA PRO A 437 23.73 -15.29 2.33
C PRO A 437 22.46 -15.92 2.91
N GLY A 438 22.41 -16.00 4.24
CA GLY A 438 21.22 -16.28 5.04
C GLY A 438 21.08 -15.25 6.15
N LEU A 439 20.19 -14.28 5.96
CA LEU A 439 19.92 -13.20 6.91
C LEU A 439 18.98 -13.64 8.02
N MET A 440 19.19 -13.11 9.22
CA MET A 440 18.29 -13.26 10.35
C MET A 440 18.37 -12.03 11.24
N THR A 441 17.25 -11.65 11.84
CA THR A 441 17.23 -10.73 12.99
C THR A 441 16.91 -11.53 14.25
N ASP A 442 17.75 -11.38 15.28
CA ASP A 442 17.56 -12.01 16.58
C ASP A 442 16.53 -11.23 17.42
N ASP A 443 16.08 -11.84 18.52
CA ASP A 443 15.03 -11.29 19.40
C ASP A 443 15.42 -9.94 20.03
N ASP A 444 16.72 -9.64 20.12
CA ASP A 444 17.24 -8.37 20.63
C ASP A 444 17.36 -7.27 19.55
N GLY A 445 16.96 -7.57 18.31
CA GLY A 445 17.03 -6.67 17.15
C GLY A 445 18.37 -6.70 16.40
N THR A 446 19.35 -7.48 16.86
CA THR A 446 20.65 -7.64 16.18
C THR A 446 20.47 -8.41 14.89
N THR A 447 21.08 -7.92 13.81
CA THR A 447 21.06 -8.59 12.51
C THR A 447 22.32 -9.41 12.30
N TYR A 448 22.15 -10.63 11.80
CA TYR A 448 23.23 -11.53 11.45
C TYR A 448 23.07 -12.01 10.00
N VAL A 449 24.18 -12.35 9.38
CA VAL A 449 24.22 -13.09 8.11
C VAL A 449 25.11 -14.31 8.26
N VAL A 450 24.65 -15.45 7.77
CA VAL A 450 25.50 -16.61 7.49
C VAL A 450 25.85 -16.61 6.02
N CYS A 451 27.11 -16.85 5.69
CA CYS A 451 27.55 -16.92 4.30
C CYS A 451 28.79 -17.81 4.16
N GLY A 452 29.03 -18.32 2.96
CA GLY A 452 30.25 -19.05 2.62
C GLY A 452 30.04 -20.18 1.61
N ASN A 453 31.16 -20.68 1.08
CA ASN A 453 31.25 -21.91 0.29
C ASN A 453 32.33 -22.78 0.93
N LYS A 454 32.04 -24.06 1.19
CA LYS A 454 32.88 -25.03 1.93
C LYS A 454 33.05 -24.73 3.42
N ASN A 455 33.36 -23.49 3.77
CA ASN A 455 33.44 -23.00 5.15
C ASN A 455 32.40 -21.90 5.34
N LEU A 456 31.62 -21.99 6.42
CA LEU A 456 30.58 -21.03 6.75
C LEU A 456 31.08 -20.05 7.82
N SER A 457 30.65 -18.80 7.73
CA SER A 457 30.86 -17.78 8.77
C SER A 457 29.52 -17.27 9.27
N VAL A 458 29.41 -17.00 10.58
CA VAL A 458 28.34 -16.18 11.14
C VAL A 458 28.89 -14.76 11.34
N ILE A 459 28.21 -13.77 10.81
CA ILE A 459 28.62 -12.37 10.82
C ILE A 459 27.51 -11.52 11.44
N GLN A 460 27.83 -10.80 12.52
CA GLN A 460 27.00 -9.73 13.06
C GLN A 460 27.10 -8.50 12.18
N LEU A 461 25.96 -7.87 11.86
CA LEU A 461 25.86 -6.69 11.02
C LEU A 461 25.39 -5.46 11.81
N ASP A 462 25.81 -4.28 11.37
CA ASP A 462 25.22 -3.00 11.79
C ASP A 462 23.97 -2.65 10.95
N ASP A 463 23.34 -1.50 11.23
CA ASP A 463 22.15 -1.04 10.52
C ASP A 463 22.40 -0.74 9.03
N ASN A 464 23.66 -0.61 8.60
CA ASN A 464 24.06 -0.44 7.21
C ASN A 464 24.51 -1.76 6.55
N PHE A 465 24.29 -2.89 7.22
CA PHE A 465 24.70 -4.23 6.76
C PHE A 465 26.23 -4.38 6.61
N ALA A 466 27.01 -3.56 7.34
CA ALA A 466 28.45 -3.71 7.44
C ALA A 466 28.83 -4.70 8.57
N PRO A 467 29.91 -5.47 8.40
CA PRO A 467 30.31 -6.47 9.39
C PRO A 467 30.84 -5.82 10.68
N VAL A 468 30.30 -6.23 11.82
CA VAL A 468 30.75 -5.83 13.17
C VAL A 468 31.65 -6.91 13.78
N LYS A 469 31.24 -8.18 13.66
CA LYS A 469 31.97 -9.33 14.18
C LYS A 469 31.73 -10.54 13.30
N GLU A 470 32.80 -11.24 12.94
CA GLU A 470 32.75 -12.45 12.12
C GLU A 470 33.40 -13.61 12.88
N VAL A 471 32.73 -14.76 12.90
CA VAL A 471 33.26 -16.01 13.45
C VAL A 471 33.04 -17.10 12.42
N ALA A 472 34.14 -17.72 11.99
CA ALA A 472 34.08 -18.94 11.20
C ALA A 472 33.42 -20.04 12.04
N VAL A 473 32.35 -20.63 11.52
CA VAL A 473 31.64 -21.74 12.14
C VAL A 473 31.94 -23.03 11.39
N ASP A 474 31.68 -24.17 12.03
CA ASP A 474 32.09 -25.46 11.50
C ASP A 474 31.50 -25.73 10.10
N GLY A 475 32.36 -26.22 9.21
CA GLY A 475 32.14 -26.50 7.78
C GLY A 475 33.05 -27.65 7.38
N GLY A 476 33.70 -27.57 6.21
CA GLY A 476 34.89 -28.41 5.93
C GLY A 476 34.73 -29.51 4.90
N PHE A 477 33.70 -29.46 4.06
CA PHE A 477 33.59 -30.29 2.87
C PHE A 477 33.14 -29.47 1.66
N ASP A 478 33.66 -29.80 0.49
CA ASP A 478 33.51 -29.01 -0.73
C ASP A 478 32.03 -28.90 -1.16
N GLY A 479 31.61 -27.71 -1.58
CA GLY A 479 30.25 -27.47 -2.08
C GLY A 479 29.18 -27.19 -1.00
N LEU A 480 29.57 -26.98 0.26
CA LEU A 480 28.65 -26.51 1.31
C LEU A 480 28.28 -25.03 1.08
N GLU A 481 27.04 -24.73 0.75
CA GLU A 481 26.56 -23.39 0.35
C GLU A 481 25.03 -23.21 0.59
N GLY A 482 24.39 -22.21 -0.02
CA GLY A 482 22.94 -21.98 0.06
C GLY A 482 22.40 -21.82 1.48
N SER A 483 22.99 -20.92 2.28
CA SER A 483 22.73 -20.83 3.72
C SER A 483 21.44 -20.08 4.04
N HIS A 484 20.63 -20.62 4.94
CA HIS A 484 19.49 -19.96 5.57
C HIS A 484 19.67 -19.95 7.09
N PHE A 485 19.30 -18.86 7.75
CA PHE A 485 19.57 -18.66 9.17
C PHE A 485 18.29 -18.35 9.94
N PHE A 486 17.99 -19.11 10.99
CA PHE A 486 16.78 -18.90 11.81
C PHE A 486 16.98 -19.33 13.26
N LYS A 487 16.07 -18.91 14.14
CA LYS A 487 16.07 -19.27 15.56
C LYS A 487 14.79 -20.01 15.91
N LYS A 488 14.91 -21.08 16.71
CA LYS A 488 13.78 -21.87 17.22
C LYS A 488 14.12 -22.47 18.58
N ASP A 489 13.22 -22.32 19.55
CA ASP A 489 13.33 -22.93 20.90
C ASP A 489 14.69 -22.72 21.59
N GLY A 490 15.24 -21.50 21.47
CA GLY A 490 16.53 -21.14 22.07
C GLY A 490 17.77 -21.64 21.34
N TYR A 491 17.62 -22.23 20.15
CA TYR A 491 18.72 -22.60 19.26
C TYR A 491 18.74 -21.71 18.01
N TYR A 492 19.96 -21.37 17.58
CA TYR A 492 20.26 -20.82 16.27
C TYR A 492 20.52 -21.96 15.30
N TYR A 493 19.90 -21.93 14.13
CA TYR A 493 20.00 -22.96 13.10
C TYR A 493 20.57 -22.39 11.80
N ILE A 494 21.58 -23.05 11.26
CA ILE A 494 22.06 -22.83 9.90
C ILE A 494 21.57 -24.01 9.06
N TYR A 495 20.91 -23.71 7.94
CA TYR A 495 20.38 -24.70 7.02
C TYR A 495 20.99 -24.48 5.65
N SER A 496 21.72 -25.49 5.15
CA SER A 496 22.61 -25.34 3.99
C SER A 496 22.60 -26.61 3.14
N THR A 497 22.82 -26.44 1.84
CA THR A 497 23.05 -27.57 0.93
C THR A 497 24.53 -27.91 0.86
N CYS A 498 24.84 -29.15 0.50
CA CYS A 498 26.17 -29.58 0.12
C CYS A 498 26.14 -30.29 -1.22
N CYS A 499 27.01 -29.83 -2.12
CA CYS A 499 27.17 -30.29 -3.49
C CYS A 499 25.93 -29.98 -4.35
N ALA A 500 26.14 -29.48 -5.57
CA ALA A 500 25.04 -29.28 -6.52
C ALA A 500 24.45 -30.63 -6.98
N TRP A 501 25.30 -31.65 -7.23
CA TRP A 501 24.88 -33.02 -7.55
C TRP A 501 26.02 -34.04 -7.32
N PRO A 502 25.78 -35.22 -6.70
CA PRO A 502 24.60 -35.53 -5.90
C PRO A 502 24.53 -34.64 -4.66
N ALA A 503 23.33 -34.13 -4.39
CA ALA A 503 23.06 -33.13 -3.37
C ALA A 503 22.65 -33.71 -2.02
N THR A 504 23.04 -33.03 -0.95
CA THR A 504 22.59 -33.35 0.42
C THR A 504 22.22 -32.10 1.20
N GLN A 505 21.22 -32.19 2.07
CA GLN A 505 20.81 -31.07 2.92
C GLN A 505 21.32 -31.24 4.35
N TRP A 506 21.89 -30.18 4.89
CA TRP A 506 22.52 -30.14 6.21
C TRP A 506 21.88 -29.10 7.11
N CYS A 507 21.81 -29.43 8.39
CA CYS A 507 21.38 -28.52 9.44
C CYS A 507 22.46 -28.46 10.51
N PHE A 508 22.73 -27.27 11.00
CA PHE A 508 23.65 -26.99 12.08
C PHE A 508 22.87 -26.28 13.17
N ARG A 509 23.12 -26.57 14.45
CA ARG A 509 22.49 -25.82 15.54
C ARG A 509 23.44 -25.50 16.69
N SER A 510 23.15 -24.42 17.40
CA SER A 510 23.89 -23.99 18.59
C SER A 510 22.98 -23.16 19.51
N LYS A 511 23.26 -23.15 20.83
CA LYS A 511 22.63 -22.22 21.77
C LYS A 511 23.29 -20.84 21.81
N ASN A 512 24.44 -20.70 21.15
CA ASN A 512 25.18 -19.45 21.00
C ASN A 512 25.28 -19.14 19.50
N VAL A 513 24.92 -17.92 19.09
CA VAL A 513 24.91 -17.47 17.70
C VAL A 513 26.28 -17.64 17.00
N PHE A 514 27.39 -17.61 17.75
CA PHE A 514 28.73 -17.83 17.21
C PHE A 514 29.25 -19.27 17.39
N GLY A 515 28.40 -20.19 17.83
CA GLY A 515 28.76 -21.59 18.04
C GLY A 515 29.38 -21.90 19.41
N PRO A 516 30.01 -23.08 19.54
CA PRO A 516 30.20 -24.08 18.48
C PRO A 516 28.88 -24.69 18.01
N TYR A 517 28.81 -25.01 16.72
CA TYR A 517 27.64 -25.65 16.11
C TYR A 517 27.83 -27.17 16.04
N GLU A 518 26.81 -27.93 16.43
CA GLU A 518 26.68 -29.34 16.04
C GLU A 518 25.99 -29.43 14.68
N LYS A 519 26.30 -30.46 13.87
CA LYS A 519 25.79 -30.60 12.49
C LYS A 519 25.22 -31.99 12.20
N LYS A 520 24.20 -32.03 11.35
CA LYS A 520 23.51 -33.25 10.94
C LYS A 520 23.08 -33.16 9.47
N LYS A 521 23.27 -34.24 8.71
CA LYS A 521 22.61 -34.43 7.42
C LYS A 521 21.14 -34.74 7.67
N VAL A 522 20.25 -33.93 7.12
CA VAL A 522 18.80 -33.96 7.41
C VAL A 522 17.93 -34.39 6.23
N PHE A 523 18.49 -34.36 5.00
CA PHE A 523 17.85 -34.89 3.82
C PHE A 523 18.90 -35.36 2.80
N ASP A 524 18.59 -36.45 2.09
CA ASP A 524 19.50 -37.10 1.14
C ASP A 524 18.66 -37.63 -0.04
N SER A 525 18.61 -36.87 -1.14
CA SER A 525 17.74 -37.12 -2.29
C SER A 525 18.49 -37.08 -3.63
N ASP A 526 19.80 -36.83 -3.61
CA ASP A 526 20.67 -36.53 -4.77
C ASP A 526 20.29 -35.28 -5.59
N ASP A 527 19.01 -34.93 -5.71
CA ASP A 527 18.50 -33.91 -6.65
C ASP A 527 17.55 -32.87 -6.03
N ILE A 528 17.11 -33.05 -4.78
CA ILE A 528 16.29 -32.09 -4.01
C ILE A 528 17.11 -31.52 -2.86
N HIS A 529 17.38 -30.21 -2.89
CA HIS A 529 18.26 -29.50 -1.96
C HIS A 529 17.95 -28.00 -1.92
N GLN A 530 18.67 -27.27 -1.07
CA GLN A 530 18.78 -25.80 -1.03
C GLN A 530 17.46 -25.02 -0.97
N GLY A 531 17.32 -24.24 0.09
CA GLY A 531 16.17 -23.37 0.30
C GLY A 531 15.82 -23.22 1.77
N ALA A 532 14.68 -22.62 2.06
CA ALA A 532 14.33 -22.16 3.40
C ALA A 532 13.38 -23.08 4.18
N MET A 533 13.45 -23.01 5.51
CA MET A 533 12.41 -23.52 6.40
C MET A 533 11.49 -22.39 6.83
N ILE A 534 10.20 -22.68 6.97
CA ILE A 534 9.20 -21.70 7.39
C ILE A 534 8.15 -22.35 8.30
N GLN A 535 7.65 -21.58 9.25
CA GLN A 535 6.57 -22.00 10.14
C GLN A 535 5.25 -21.32 9.76
N THR A 536 4.18 -22.11 9.65
CA THR A 536 2.84 -21.60 9.41
C THR A 536 2.25 -20.94 10.66
N GLN A 537 1.16 -20.20 10.49
CA GLN A 537 0.37 -19.65 11.60
C GLN A 537 -0.22 -20.72 12.54
N SER A 538 -0.40 -21.96 12.07
CA SER A 538 -0.84 -23.07 12.93
C SER A 538 0.31 -23.72 13.71
N GLY A 539 1.55 -23.32 13.44
CA GLY A 539 2.75 -23.86 14.08
C GLY A 539 3.39 -25.02 13.33
N GLU A 540 2.81 -25.50 12.23
CA GLU A 540 3.44 -26.51 11.36
C GLU A 540 4.72 -25.96 10.72
N TRP A 541 5.73 -26.82 10.60
CA TRP A 541 6.96 -26.48 9.90
C TRP A 541 7.00 -27.14 8.53
N TRP A 542 7.48 -26.36 7.57
CA TRP A 542 7.63 -26.76 6.18
C TRP A 542 8.99 -26.29 5.67
N THR A 543 9.52 -26.94 4.63
CA THR A 543 10.71 -26.48 3.92
C THR A 543 10.41 -26.34 2.45
N MET A 544 10.76 -25.19 1.89
CA MET A 544 10.78 -24.95 0.45
C MET A 544 12.20 -25.20 -0.04
N LEU A 545 12.41 -26.32 -0.71
CA LEU A 545 13.65 -26.69 -1.39
C LEU A 545 13.51 -26.47 -2.89
N MET A 546 14.56 -26.71 -3.65
CA MET A 546 14.49 -26.86 -5.11
C MET A 546 14.88 -28.26 -5.55
N LYS A 547 14.46 -28.63 -6.76
CA LYS A 547 14.83 -29.87 -7.43
C LYS A 547 15.49 -29.59 -8.77
N ASP A 548 16.62 -30.23 -9.05
CA ASP A 548 17.27 -30.18 -10.36
C ASP A 548 16.47 -31.01 -11.41
N CYS A 549 15.69 -30.33 -12.26
CA CYS A 549 14.75 -30.94 -13.22
C CYS A 549 15.25 -30.88 -14.67
N GLY A 550 16.57 -30.99 -14.88
CA GLY A 550 17.19 -31.04 -16.20
C GLY A 550 16.88 -29.79 -17.04
N ALA A 551 16.51 -29.99 -18.32
CA ALA A 551 16.34 -28.90 -19.28
C ALA A 551 15.38 -27.79 -18.84
N PHE A 552 14.36 -28.09 -18.03
CA PHE A 552 13.40 -27.10 -17.56
C PHE A 552 13.90 -26.27 -16.37
N GLY A 553 15.07 -26.60 -15.82
CA GLY A 553 15.70 -25.87 -14.74
C GLY A 553 15.42 -26.45 -13.36
N ARG A 554 15.42 -25.59 -12.35
CA ARG A 554 15.38 -25.95 -10.93
C ARG A 554 14.03 -25.54 -10.35
N MET A 555 13.26 -26.50 -9.86
CA MET A 555 11.84 -26.32 -9.51
C MET A 555 11.63 -26.31 -7.99
N PRO A 556 10.82 -25.41 -7.43
CA PRO A 556 10.49 -25.41 -5.99
C PRO A 556 9.71 -26.65 -5.55
N TYR A 557 10.14 -27.26 -4.45
CA TYR A 557 9.54 -28.43 -3.79
C TYR A 557 9.22 -28.10 -2.35
N LEU A 558 7.97 -28.32 -1.93
CA LEU A 558 7.52 -28.09 -0.56
C LEU A 558 7.40 -29.43 0.18
N LEU A 559 8.10 -29.57 1.30
CA LEU A 559 8.07 -30.77 2.12
C LEU A 559 7.73 -30.43 3.58
N PRO A 560 6.93 -31.27 4.28
CA PRO A 560 6.66 -31.09 5.70
C PRO A 560 7.93 -31.33 6.51
N VAL A 561 8.03 -30.66 7.66
CA VAL A 561 9.15 -30.79 8.60
C VAL A 561 8.62 -31.14 9.98
N ALA A 562 8.93 -32.36 10.44
CA ALA A 562 8.76 -32.74 11.83
C ALA A 562 10.02 -32.40 12.63
N TRP A 563 9.91 -32.40 13.96
CA TRP A 563 11.04 -32.14 14.86
C TRP A 563 11.21 -33.29 15.84
N ASN A 564 12.42 -33.82 15.93
CA ASN A 564 12.80 -34.82 16.93
C ASN A 564 14.09 -34.40 17.62
N ASP A 565 14.07 -34.33 18.95
CA ASP A 565 15.19 -33.84 19.77
C ASP A 565 15.78 -32.52 19.26
N ASN A 566 14.94 -31.55 18.86
CA ASN A 566 15.32 -30.27 18.24
C ASN A 566 16.11 -30.40 16.92
N TRP A 567 15.98 -31.51 16.19
CA TRP A 567 16.48 -31.66 14.83
C TRP A 567 15.31 -31.79 13.85
N PRO A 568 15.39 -31.18 12.66
CA PRO A 568 14.35 -31.33 11.66
C PRO A 568 14.41 -32.73 11.03
N VAL A 569 13.24 -33.25 10.70
CA VAL A 569 13.01 -34.50 9.96
C VAL A 569 12.15 -34.12 8.76
N ILE A 570 12.75 -34.16 7.56
CA ILE A 570 12.15 -33.63 6.33
C ILE A 570 11.35 -34.71 5.61
N GLY A 571 10.20 -34.34 5.04
CA GLY A 571 9.36 -35.22 4.24
C GLY A 571 8.81 -36.40 5.05
N ASN A 572 8.63 -37.54 4.38
CA ASN A 572 8.23 -38.79 5.01
C ASN A 572 9.46 -39.51 5.56
N ASN A 573 9.95 -39.09 6.74
CA ASN A 573 11.15 -39.64 7.40
C ASN A 573 12.42 -39.61 6.53
N GLY A 574 12.69 -38.47 5.90
CA GLY A 574 13.88 -38.25 5.06
C GLY A 574 13.68 -38.58 3.59
N THR A 575 12.45 -38.83 3.13
CA THR A 575 12.13 -39.13 1.72
C THR A 575 10.98 -38.28 1.20
N ASP A 576 10.96 -37.99 -0.11
CA ASP A 576 9.85 -37.30 -0.75
C ASP A 576 8.72 -38.27 -1.15
N ALA A 577 7.51 -38.03 -0.66
CA ALA A 577 6.29 -38.76 -1.02
C ALA A 577 5.64 -38.23 -2.32
N GLY A 578 6.07 -37.09 -2.84
CA GLY A 578 5.56 -36.44 -4.05
C GLY A 578 4.24 -35.68 -3.84
N THR A 579 3.26 -36.29 -3.17
CA THR A 579 1.96 -35.69 -2.84
C THR A 579 1.80 -35.55 -1.33
N TYR A 580 1.33 -34.39 -0.87
CA TYR A 580 1.09 -34.11 0.54
C TYR A 580 -0.24 -33.39 0.76
N THR A 581 -0.77 -33.45 1.98
CA THR A 581 -1.82 -32.52 2.43
C THR A 581 -1.28 -31.09 2.38
N LYS A 582 -2.12 -30.12 1.99
CA LYS A 582 -1.73 -28.71 2.02
C LYS A 582 -1.34 -28.26 3.44
N PRO A 583 -0.40 -27.32 3.58
CA PRO A 583 -0.06 -26.73 4.87
C PRO A 583 -1.30 -26.22 5.60
N ASN A 584 -1.41 -26.50 6.89
CA ASN A 584 -2.49 -25.96 7.71
C ASN A 584 -2.20 -24.49 7.99
N VAL A 585 -2.91 -23.61 7.28
CA VAL A 585 -2.85 -22.16 7.45
C VAL A 585 -4.11 -21.59 8.11
N GLY A 586 -4.94 -22.46 8.71
CA GLY A 586 -6.16 -22.08 9.43
C GLY A 586 -7.37 -21.74 8.55
N VAL A 587 -7.16 -21.50 7.25
CA VAL A 587 -8.18 -21.27 6.23
C VAL A 587 -7.81 -21.97 4.93
N ASN A 588 -8.79 -22.21 4.06
CA ASN A 588 -8.54 -22.73 2.72
C ASN A 588 -8.51 -21.58 1.72
N TYR A 589 -7.51 -21.58 0.84
CA TYR A 589 -7.39 -20.64 -0.26
C TYR A 589 -7.69 -21.31 -1.60
N ASP A 590 -8.32 -20.55 -2.49
CA ASP A 590 -8.58 -20.95 -3.87
C ASP A 590 -7.29 -21.11 -4.67
N ARG A 591 -7.37 -21.93 -5.72
CA ARG A 591 -6.26 -22.16 -6.64
C ARG A 591 -5.85 -20.87 -7.32
N LYS A 592 -4.55 -20.60 -7.34
CA LYS A 592 -3.94 -19.50 -8.09
C LYS A 592 -3.14 -20.02 -9.26
N TYR A 593 -3.01 -19.18 -10.29
CA TYR A 593 -2.32 -19.52 -11.52
C TYR A 593 -1.40 -18.38 -11.92
N MET A 594 -0.15 -18.69 -12.21
CA MET A 594 0.81 -17.72 -12.71
C MET A 594 0.47 -17.34 -14.16
N PRO A 595 0.49 -16.05 -14.53
CA PRO A 595 0.26 -15.63 -15.91
C PRO A 595 1.35 -16.18 -16.83
N THR A 596 0.95 -16.78 -17.95
CA THR A 596 1.86 -17.29 -18.98
C THR A 596 1.60 -16.73 -20.38
N ASN A 597 0.44 -16.11 -20.63
CA ASN A 597 0.14 -15.41 -21.88
C ASN A 597 0.26 -13.90 -21.69
N ASP A 598 0.44 -13.16 -22.79
CA ASP A 598 0.45 -11.71 -22.80
C ASP A 598 -0.07 -11.18 -24.15
N ASN A 599 -1.01 -10.24 -24.12
CA ASN A 599 -1.51 -9.54 -25.30
C ASN A 599 -0.88 -8.15 -25.47
N PHE A 600 0.04 -7.75 -24.59
CA PHE A 600 0.75 -6.48 -24.62
C PHE A 600 -0.18 -5.25 -24.62
N ASN A 601 -1.40 -5.40 -24.06
CA ASN A 601 -2.39 -4.34 -23.89
C ASN A 601 -2.18 -3.53 -22.59
N ASN A 602 -1.03 -3.68 -21.92
CA ASN A 602 -0.64 -2.86 -20.78
C ASN A 602 0.60 -2.04 -21.17
N TYR A 603 0.73 -0.83 -20.63
CA TYR A 603 1.92 0.02 -20.82
C TYR A 603 3.17 -0.52 -20.11
N LEU A 604 2.98 -1.49 -19.20
CA LEU A 604 4.05 -2.28 -18.57
C LEU A 604 4.03 -3.71 -19.11
N LEU A 605 5.22 -4.32 -19.20
CA LEU A 605 5.33 -5.76 -19.42
C LEU A 605 4.77 -6.52 -18.22
N GLY A 606 4.10 -7.65 -18.48
CA GLY A 606 3.69 -8.57 -17.42
C GLY A 606 4.88 -9.09 -16.60
N SER A 607 4.63 -9.42 -15.33
CA SER A 607 5.68 -9.83 -14.37
C SER A 607 6.41 -11.13 -14.73
N GLN A 608 5.86 -11.91 -15.65
CA GLN A 608 6.46 -13.14 -16.18
C GLN A 608 7.65 -12.89 -17.12
N TRP A 609 7.77 -11.67 -17.65
CA TRP A 609 8.80 -11.32 -18.63
C TRP A 609 10.10 -10.84 -17.99
N GLN A 610 11.21 -11.32 -18.56
CA GLN A 610 12.54 -10.82 -18.26
C GLN A 610 13.36 -10.74 -19.53
N TRP A 611 14.11 -9.66 -19.69
CA TRP A 611 15.11 -9.52 -20.73
C TRP A 611 16.32 -10.41 -20.42
N ASN A 612 16.83 -11.09 -21.44
CA ASN A 612 18.17 -11.64 -21.38
C ASN A 612 19.17 -10.47 -21.37
N HIS A 613 19.85 -10.27 -20.24
CA HIS A 613 20.69 -9.08 -19.97
C HIS A 613 19.89 -7.77 -19.92
N ASN A 614 20.56 -6.63 -19.71
CA ASN A 614 19.91 -5.32 -19.72
C ASN A 614 19.33 -5.02 -21.11
N SER A 615 18.06 -4.66 -21.17
CA SER A 615 17.46 -4.15 -22.41
C SER A 615 17.98 -2.76 -22.77
N ASP A 616 18.20 -2.50 -24.06
CA ASP A 616 18.20 -1.15 -24.61
C ASP A 616 16.76 -0.64 -24.74
N LYS A 617 16.35 0.22 -23.79
CA LYS A 617 15.01 0.82 -23.75
C LYS A 617 14.67 1.67 -24.98
N SER A 618 15.66 2.11 -25.76
CA SER A 618 15.43 2.86 -27.00
C SER A 618 15.10 1.97 -28.21
N LYS A 619 15.07 0.64 -28.01
CA LYS A 619 14.92 -0.35 -29.08
C LYS A 619 13.74 -1.30 -28.85
N TRP A 620 12.85 -0.97 -27.92
CA TRP A 620 11.56 -1.63 -27.77
C TRP A 620 10.51 -0.65 -27.24
N SER A 621 9.23 -0.90 -27.51
CA SER A 621 8.14 -0.03 -27.03
C SER A 621 6.81 -0.77 -26.93
N LEU A 622 6.03 -0.43 -25.90
CA LEU A 622 4.60 -0.76 -25.76
C LEU A 622 3.71 0.46 -26.02
N LEU A 623 4.31 1.62 -26.30
CA LEU A 623 3.63 2.92 -26.41
C LEU A 623 3.51 3.41 -27.87
N GLU A 624 4.46 3.05 -28.73
CA GLU A 624 4.46 3.50 -30.13
C GLU A 624 3.38 2.84 -30.99
N ASN A 625 2.96 1.63 -30.61
CA ASN A 625 1.84 0.92 -31.20
C ASN A 625 1.11 0.15 -30.10
N PRO A 626 0.33 0.86 -29.26
CA PRO A 626 -0.29 0.29 -28.07
C PRO A 626 -1.08 -0.99 -28.37
N GLY A 627 -1.02 -1.96 -27.44
CA GLY A 627 -1.54 -3.31 -27.65
C GLY A 627 -0.59 -4.26 -28.39
N ARG A 628 0.69 -3.87 -28.52
CA ARG A 628 1.75 -4.67 -29.16
C ARG A 628 3.11 -4.37 -28.55
N LEU A 629 3.97 -5.37 -28.53
CA LEU A 629 5.40 -5.19 -28.28
C LEU A 629 6.12 -4.89 -29.61
N ARG A 630 6.61 -3.67 -29.78
CA ARG A 630 7.54 -3.33 -30.86
C ARG A 630 8.97 -3.67 -30.47
N LEU A 631 9.69 -4.37 -31.33
CA LEU A 631 11.12 -4.64 -31.21
C LEU A 631 11.88 -4.09 -32.42
N TYR A 632 12.78 -3.13 -32.18
CA TYR A 632 13.75 -2.67 -33.16
C TYR A 632 14.98 -3.57 -33.14
N THR A 633 15.68 -3.65 -34.27
CA THR A 633 17.02 -4.22 -34.28
C THR A 633 17.94 -3.40 -33.37
N ALA A 634 18.41 -4.03 -32.28
CA ALA A 634 19.19 -3.37 -31.23
C ALA A 634 20.70 -3.58 -31.38
N TYR A 635 21.13 -4.59 -32.14
CA TYR A 635 22.53 -4.95 -32.30
C TYR A 635 22.76 -5.66 -33.64
N VAL A 636 23.91 -5.40 -34.29
CA VAL A 636 24.33 -6.11 -35.50
C VAL A 636 25.17 -7.31 -35.08
N THR A 637 24.70 -8.52 -35.36
CA THR A 637 25.35 -9.75 -34.92
C THR A 637 25.03 -10.95 -35.82
N ASP A 638 25.84 -11.99 -35.67
CA ASP A 638 25.73 -13.27 -36.37
C ASP A 638 25.00 -14.35 -35.56
N SER A 639 24.70 -14.09 -34.29
CA SER A 639 24.21 -15.10 -33.35
C SER A 639 23.24 -14.53 -32.33
N LEU A 640 22.18 -15.31 -32.03
CA LEU A 640 21.15 -14.95 -31.05
C LEU A 640 21.74 -14.69 -29.64
N GLN A 641 22.73 -15.47 -29.22
CA GLN A 641 23.35 -15.33 -27.90
C GLN A 641 24.00 -13.96 -27.64
N LYS A 642 24.39 -13.25 -28.71
CA LYS A 642 24.95 -11.89 -28.66
C LYS A 642 23.91 -10.81 -28.95
N SER A 643 22.66 -11.18 -29.23
CA SER A 643 21.61 -10.22 -29.55
C SER A 643 21.07 -9.56 -28.27
N ARG A 644 20.85 -8.25 -28.36
CA ARG A 644 20.21 -7.46 -27.30
C ARG A 644 18.69 -7.51 -27.46
N ASN A 645 17.96 -7.21 -26.39
CA ASN A 645 16.50 -7.14 -26.36
C ASN A 645 15.80 -8.45 -26.74
N MET A 646 16.36 -9.59 -26.33
CA MET A 646 15.59 -10.83 -26.32
C MET A 646 14.71 -10.87 -25.07
N LEU A 647 13.39 -10.81 -25.27
CA LEU A 647 12.39 -10.89 -24.20
C LEU A 647 12.11 -12.36 -23.89
N THR A 648 12.32 -12.77 -22.64
CA THR A 648 12.26 -14.18 -22.25
C THR A 648 11.23 -14.46 -21.16
N GLN A 649 10.67 -15.67 -21.20
CA GLN A 649 9.76 -16.19 -20.19
C GLN A 649 10.15 -17.63 -19.83
N ARG A 650 10.00 -17.99 -18.56
CA ARG A 650 10.22 -19.37 -18.06
C ARG A 650 9.25 -20.33 -18.74
N ILE A 651 9.70 -21.53 -19.09
CA ILE A 651 8.80 -22.56 -19.64
C ILE A 651 8.16 -23.32 -18.47
N PHE A 652 6.84 -23.28 -18.39
CA PHE A 652 6.07 -24.04 -17.40
C PHE A 652 5.74 -25.43 -17.94
N GLY A 653 6.10 -26.47 -17.19
CA GLY A 653 5.60 -27.82 -17.38
C GLY A 653 4.21 -28.02 -16.79
N TYR A 654 3.64 -29.19 -17.06
CA TYR A 654 2.34 -29.61 -16.55
C TYR A 654 2.44 -30.95 -15.84
N ARG A 655 1.55 -31.14 -14.86
CA ARG A 655 1.46 -32.40 -14.10
C ARG A 655 1.12 -33.58 -15.00
N ASP A 656 0.20 -33.37 -15.94
CA ASP A 656 -0.05 -34.32 -17.01
C ASP A 656 1.16 -34.29 -17.96
N LYS A 657 2.06 -35.26 -17.79
CA LYS A 657 3.30 -35.37 -18.55
C LYS A 657 3.09 -35.66 -20.05
N THR A 658 1.84 -35.90 -20.49
CA THR A 658 1.50 -35.99 -21.92
C THR A 658 1.29 -34.62 -22.56
N LYS A 659 1.18 -33.57 -21.75
CA LYS A 659 0.99 -32.18 -22.18
C LYS A 659 2.35 -31.49 -22.35
N PRO A 660 2.75 -31.15 -23.59
CA PRO A 660 3.92 -30.30 -23.80
C PRO A 660 3.58 -28.82 -23.53
N SER A 661 4.61 -28.00 -23.37
CA SER A 661 4.49 -26.55 -23.21
C SER A 661 4.53 -25.85 -24.54
N TYR A 662 3.53 -25.04 -24.83
CA TYR A 662 3.46 -24.23 -26.05
C TYR A 662 3.99 -22.82 -25.78
N GLY A 663 4.66 -22.25 -26.76
CA GLY A 663 4.91 -20.82 -26.87
C GLY A 663 4.61 -20.41 -28.30
N THR A 664 3.65 -19.53 -28.50
CA THR A 664 3.21 -19.07 -29.83
C THR A 664 3.18 -17.56 -29.84
N ILE A 665 3.74 -16.95 -30.89
CA ILE A 665 3.65 -15.51 -31.14
C ILE A 665 2.99 -15.24 -32.47
N ARG A 666 2.30 -14.10 -32.54
CA ARG A 666 1.89 -13.46 -33.79
C ARG A 666 2.75 -12.24 -34.04
N MET A 667 3.47 -12.24 -35.15
CA MET A 667 4.44 -11.20 -35.48
C MET A 667 4.12 -10.53 -36.80
N ASN A 668 4.06 -9.21 -36.80
CA ASN A 668 4.06 -8.39 -38.01
C ASN A 668 5.50 -8.04 -38.41
N ILE A 669 5.88 -8.49 -39.60
CA ILE A 669 7.23 -8.41 -40.16
C ILE A 669 7.37 -7.36 -41.28
N SER A 670 6.34 -6.54 -41.52
CA SER A 670 6.31 -5.59 -42.64
C SER A 670 7.40 -4.51 -42.60
N LYS A 671 7.98 -4.24 -41.43
CA LYS A 671 9.00 -3.22 -41.20
C LYS A 671 10.42 -3.78 -41.07
N MET A 672 10.64 -5.05 -41.42
CA MET A 672 11.98 -5.65 -41.45
C MET A 672 12.82 -5.07 -42.58
N TYR A 673 14.09 -4.80 -42.29
CA TYR A 673 15.10 -4.36 -43.25
C TYR A 673 15.98 -5.52 -43.71
N ASP A 674 16.75 -5.30 -44.79
CA ASP A 674 17.70 -6.29 -45.31
C ASP A 674 18.72 -6.69 -44.23
N GLY A 675 18.77 -7.98 -43.91
CA GLY A 675 19.60 -8.58 -42.88
C GLY A 675 18.90 -8.80 -41.53
N ASP A 676 17.68 -8.32 -41.32
CA ASP A 676 16.96 -8.53 -40.06
C ASP A 676 16.60 -10.01 -39.85
N MET A 677 16.68 -10.45 -38.60
CA MET A 677 16.32 -11.79 -38.12
C MET A 677 15.42 -11.64 -36.89
N ALA A 678 14.15 -12.01 -37.02
CA ALA A 678 13.15 -11.88 -35.95
C ALA A 678 12.35 -13.17 -35.77
N GLY A 679 12.15 -13.60 -34.52
CA GLY A 679 11.49 -14.88 -34.27
C GLY A 679 11.28 -15.27 -32.81
N LEU A 680 11.08 -16.58 -32.63
CA LEU A 680 10.83 -17.25 -31.35
C LEU A 680 11.89 -18.34 -31.11
N ALA A 681 12.52 -18.29 -29.95
CA ALA A 681 13.56 -19.21 -29.51
C ALA A 681 13.10 -20.09 -28.35
N VAL A 682 13.73 -21.26 -28.23
CA VAL A 682 13.94 -21.96 -26.97
C VAL A 682 15.41 -21.79 -26.61
N PHE A 683 15.68 -20.94 -25.61
CA PHE A 683 17.01 -20.42 -25.32
C PHE A 683 17.62 -21.05 -24.08
N GLN A 684 18.79 -21.68 -24.28
CA GLN A 684 19.75 -22.23 -23.32
C GLN A 684 21.05 -22.50 -24.13
N ASN A 685 21.98 -23.28 -23.61
CA ASN A 685 23.06 -23.88 -24.39
C ASN A 685 22.94 -25.42 -24.37
N PRO A 686 22.60 -26.07 -25.50
CA PRO A 686 22.29 -25.49 -26.79
C PRO A 686 20.93 -24.77 -26.80
N TYR A 687 20.77 -23.83 -27.73
CA TYR A 687 19.50 -23.22 -28.12
C TYR A 687 19.12 -23.57 -29.57
N ALA A 688 17.84 -23.37 -29.89
CA ALA A 688 17.35 -23.26 -31.26
C ALA A 688 16.24 -22.20 -31.36
N TYR A 689 16.02 -21.69 -32.56
CA TYR A 689 14.92 -20.77 -32.83
C TYR A 689 14.31 -21.00 -34.20
N ILE A 690 13.08 -20.56 -34.38
CA ILE A 690 12.45 -20.33 -35.69
C ILE A 690 12.26 -18.83 -35.89
N ALA A 691 12.64 -18.32 -37.06
CA ALA A 691 12.64 -16.90 -37.35
C ALA A 691 12.40 -16.62 -38.83
N VAL A 692 12.01 -15.37 -39.12
CA VAL A 692 12.04 -14.82 -40.46
C VAL A 692 13.35 -14.06 -40.63
N ASN A 693 14.02 -14.26 -41.77
CA ASN A 693 15.17 -13.49 -42.22
C ASN A 693 14.83 -12.73 -43.50
N LYS A 694 15.05 -11.41 -43.52
CA LYS A 694 14.86 -10.59 -44.72
C LYS A 694 16.16 -10.48 -45.50
N GLN A 695 16.19 -10.92 -46.76
CA GLN A 695 17.34 -10.79 -47.66
C GLN A 695 16.94 -10.08 -48.94
N GLY A 696 17.32 -8.81 -49.08
CA GLY A 696 16.82 -7.95 -50.15
C GLY A 696 15.28 -7.94 -50.13
N ASN A 697 14.65 -8.37 -51.23
CA ASN A 697 13.19 -8.46 -51.32
C ASN A 697 12.61 -9.79 -50.82
N THR A 698 13.44 -10.81 -50.59
CA THR A 698 13.00 -12.16 -50.22
C THR A 698 12.88 -12.31 -48.70
N LEU A 699 11.84 -13.01 -48.26
CA LEU A 699 11.70 -13.51 -46.89
C LEU A 699 12.09 -14.98 -46.86
N ASN A 700 12.91 -15.36 -45.89
CA ASN A 700 13.28 -16.75 -45.64
C ASN A 700 12.80 -17.15 -44.24
N LEU A 701 12.19 -18.32 -44.13
CA LEU A 701 11.96 -18.98 -42.84
C LEU A 701 13.25 -19.72 -42.47
N VAL A 702 13.78 -19.44 -41.28
CA VAL A 702 15.07 -19.91 -40.80
C VAL A 702 14.91 -20.62 -39.46
N GLN A 703 15.61 -21.75 -39.30
CA GLN A 703 15.86 -22.37 -38.03
C GLN A 703 17.37 -22.48 -37.84
N SER A 704 17.89 -21.90 -36.77
CA SER A 704 19.26 -22.18 -36.31
C SER A 704 19.18 -23.09 -35.11
N ASN A 705 19.87 -24.24 -35.15
CA ASN A 705 19.93 -25.20 -34.07
C ASN A 705 21.39 -25.43 -33.69
N THR A 706 21.76 -25.01 -32.48
CA THR A 706 23.14 -25.11 -32.01
C THR A 706 23.51 -26.51 -31.50
N ALA A 707 22.52 -27.37 -31.22
CA ALA A 707 22.75 -28.75 -30.81
C ALA A 707 23.29 -29.60 -31.97
N ASP A 708 22.70 -29.46 -33.16
CA ASP A 708 23.15 -30.15 -34.38
C ASP A 708 24.12 -29.30 -35.24
N LYS A 709 24.35 -28.04 -34.84
CA LYS A 709 25.22 -27.05 -35.50
C LYS A 709 24.78 -26.74 -36.93
N LYS A 710 23.49 -26.80 -37.23
CA LYS A 710 22.93 -26.53 -38.57
C LYS A 710 22.01 -25.32 -38.59
N VAL A 711 21.91 -24.75 -39.79
CA VAL A 711 20.92 -23.72 -40.13
C VAL A 711 20.07 -24.26 -41.29
N TYR A 712 18.76 -24.36 -41.06
CA TYR A 712 17.76 -24.70 -42.06
C TYR A 712 17.14 -23.40 -42.57
N SER A 713 17.03 -23.22 -43.89
CA SER A 713 16.51 -21.98 -44.47
C SER A 713 15.78 -22.26 -45.77
N ASN A 714 14.51 -21.85 -45.85
CA ASN A 714 13.69 -21.95 -47.06
C ASN A 714 13.04 -20.59 -47.36
N PRO A 715 12.92 -20.17 -48.63
CA PRO A 715 12.09 -19.03 -48.99
C PRO A 715 10.64 -19.22 -48.54
N ILE A 716 9.99 -18.15 -48.09
CA ILE A 716 8.58 -18.15 -47.70
C ILE A 716 7.86 -16.96 -48.34
N THR A 717 6.63 -17.19 -48.81
CA THR A 717 5.71 -16.13 -49.22
C THR A 717 4.82 -15.79 -48.03
N CYS A 718 4.92 -14.55 -47.54
CA CYS A 718 4.16 -14.04 -46.41
C CYS A 718 3.87 -12.57 -46.64
N ASP A 719 2.61 -12.15 -46.51
CA ASP A 719 2.21 -10.76 -46.77
C ASP A 719 2.82 -9.80 -45.74
N SER A 720 2.53 -10.03 -44.46
CA SER A 720 3.07 -9.21 -43.36
C SER A 720 2.97 -9.85 -41.99
N VAL A 721 2.12 -10.86 -41.78
CA VAL A 721 1.89 -11.49 -40.48
C VAL A 721 2.28 -12.96 -40.57
N ILE A 722 3.03 -13.42 -39.56
CA ILE A 722 3.41 -14.82 -39.40
C ILE A 722 3.18 -15.25 -37.95
N TYR A 723 2.80 -16.51 -37.76
CA TYR A 723 2.70 -17.14 -36.45
C TYR A 723 3.87 -18.10 -36.29
N LEU A 724 4.59 -17.97 -35.18
CA LEU A 724 5.73 -18.82 -34.85
C LEU A 724 5.45 -19.55 -33.55
N ARG A 725 5.65 -20.86 -33.54
CA ARG A 725 5.33 -21.72 -32.41
C ARG A 725 6.51 -22.62 -32.05
N ALA A 726 6.85 -22.66 -30.77
CA ALA A 726 7.74 -23.62 -30.17
C ALA A 726 6.94 -24.53 -29.22
N ILE A 727 7.21 -25.84 -29.27
CA ILE A 727 6.60 -26.85 -28.39
C ILE A 727 7.73 -27.53 -27.62
N ALA A 728 7.80 -27.31 -26.32
CA ALA A 728 8.82 -27.88 -25.43
C ALA A 728 8.21 -29.00 -24.58
N ASP A 729 8.84 -30.17 -24.58
CA ASP A 729 8.38 -31.34 -23.85
C ASP A 729 9.37 -31.70 -22.74
N ILE A 730 8.89 -31.64 -21.49
CA ILE A 730 9.67 -31.93 -20.30
C ILE A 730 10.04 -33.42 -20.18
N THR A 731 9.19 -34.32 -20.70
CA THR A 731 9.39 -35.76 -20.61
C THR A 731 10.50 -36.21 -21.55
N THR A 732 10.54 -35.65 -22.76
CA THR A 732 11.56 -35.99 -23.77
C THR A 732 12.77 -35.06 -23.74
N SER A 733 12.69 -33.92 -23.04
CA SER A 733 13.68 -32.83 -23.12
C SER A 733 13.93 -32.38 -24.56
N LYS A 734 12.87 -32.32 -25.38
CA LYS A 734 12.95 -31.84 -26.76
C LYS A 734 12.08 -30.61 -27.01
N ALA A 735 12.52 -29.76 -27.92
CA ALA A 735 11.69 -28.68 -28.45
C ALA A 735 11.55 -28.77 -29.97
N SER A 736 10.32 -28.66 -30.46
CA SER A 736 9.97 -28.67 -31.88
C SER A 736 9.42 -27.30 -32.31
N PHE A 737 9.66 -26.91 -33.56
CA PHE A 737 9.33 -25.57 -34.07
C PHE A 737 8.38 -25.65 -35.27
N TYR A 738 7.43 -24.71 -35.30
CA TYR A 738 6.34 -24.66 -36.27
C TYR A 738 6.08 -23.22 -36.69
N TYR A 739 5.55 -23.05 -37.90
CA TYR A 739 5.03 -21.78 -38.36
C TYR A 739 3.62 -21.94 -38.94
N SER A 740 2.87 -20.84 -38.99
CA SER A 740 1.59 -20.75 -39.67
C SER A 740 1.46 -19.37 -40.33
N LEU A 741 0.66 -19.29 -41.40
CA LEU A 741 0.28 -18.05 -42.09
C LEU A 741 -1.20 -17.69 -41.87
N ASP A 742 -1.98 -18.59 -41.27
CA ASP A 742 -3.44 -18.48 -41.11
C ASP A 742 -3.90 -18.63 -39.64
N ASN A 743 -2.97 -18.87 -38.70
CA ASN A 743 -3.21 -19.25 -37.30
C ASN A 743 -4.03 -20.53 -37.10
N VAL A 744 -4.26 -21.31 -38.15
CA VAL A 744 -5.07 -22.54 -38.11
C VAL A 744 -4.17 -23.74 -38.38
N THR A 745 -3.36 -23.68 -39.44
CA THR A 745 -2.51 -24.78 -39.88
C THR A 745 -1.05 -24.52 -39.50
N TYR A 746 -0.54 -25.27 -38.53
CA TYR A 746 0.86 -25.18 -38.09
C TYR A 746 1.73 -26.25 -38.74
N THR A 747 2.73 -25.82 -39.51
CA THR A 747 3.67 -26.70 -40.23
C THR A 747 5.00 -26.78 -39.48
N LYS A 748 5.48 -28.00 -39.20
CA LYS A 748 6.79 -28.23 -38.56
C LYS A 748 7.91 -27.73 -39.49
N PHE A 749 8.90 -27.04 -38.93
CA PHE A 749 10.05 -26.56 -39.68
C PHE A 749 11.36 -26.92 -38.97
N GLY A 750 12.31 -27.47 -39.72
CA GLY A 750 13.62 -27.87 -39.21
C GLY A 750 13.60 -29.13 -38.35
N GLN A 751 14.58 -29.27 -37.46
CA GLN A 751 14.77 -30.42 -36.56
C GLN A 751 14.41 -30.08 -35.11
N ASP A 752 14.24 -31.12 -34.29
CA ASP A 752 14.04 -30.94 -32.86
C ASP A 752 15.34 -30.47 -32.19
N LEU A 753 15.22 -29.59 -31.21
CA LEU A 753 16.29 -29.24 -30.28
C LEU A 753 16.31 -30.28 -29.16
N ASP A 754 17.44 -30.97 -28.98
CA ASP A 754 17.71 -31.74 -27.76
C ASP A 754 18.10 -30.75 -26.65
N MET A 755 17.11 -30.34 -25.85
CA MET A 755 17.27 -29.35 -24.80
C MET A 755 18.19 -29.86 -23.70
N LYS A 756 19.03 -28.98 -23.14
CA LYS A 756 19.90 -29.29 -22.00
C LYS A 756 19.87 -28.19 -20.96
N TYR A 757 20.44 -28.51 -19.81
CA TYR A 757 20.76 -27.55 -18.75
C TYR A 757 22.28 -27.43 -18.64
N ASP A 758 22.84 -26.43 -19.30
CA ASP A 758 24.28 -26.13 -19.24
C ASP A 758 24.58 -24.98 -18.26
N LEU A 759 25.58 -25.21 -17.41
CA LEU A 759 26.04 -24.27 -16.38
C LEU A 759 26.69 -23.01 -16.96
N SER A 760 27.04 -22.98 -18.26
CA SER A 760 27.52 -21.76 -18.93
C SER A 760 26.44 -20.69 -19.05
N VAL A 761 25.17 -21.06 -18.90
CA VAL A 761 24.00 -20.15 -18.88
C VAL A 761 23.37 -20.15 -17.48
N PHE A 762 23.25 -21.32 -16.87
CA PHE A 762 22.82 -21.56 -15.48
C PHE A 762 21.37 -21.13 -15.13
N VAL A 763 20.51 -21.07 -16.15
CA VAL A 763 19.05 -21.00 -16.02
C VAL A 763 18.41 -22.06 -16.92
N GLY A 764 17.17 -22.43 -16.62
CA GLY A 764 16.38 -23.38 -17.41
C GLY A 764 16.12 -22.87 -18.84
N ASN A 765 15.66 -23.75 -19.72
CA ASN A 765 15.26 -23.34 -21.07
C ASN A 765 14.11 -22.32 -20.98
N ARG A 766 14.21 -21.25 -21.77
CA ARG A 766 13.22 -20.16 -21.81
C ARG A 766 12.67 -19.97 -23.20
N PHE A 767 11.40 -19.60 -23.32
CA PHE A 767 10.91 -19.01 -24.57
C PHE A 767 11.55 -17.63 -24.73
N GLY A 768 11.99 -17.28 -25.94
CA GLY A 768 12.65 -16.01 -26.23
C GLY A 768 12.13 -15.35 -27.51
N ILE A 769 11.53 -14.16 -27.39
CA ILE A 769 11.12 -13.31 -28.52
C ILE A 769 12.26 -12.36 -28.84
N PHE A 770 12.68 -12.26 -30.11
CA PHE A 770 13.84 -11.46 -30.47
C PHE A 770 13.73 -10.80 -31.85
N ASN A 771 14.54 -9.75 -32.06
CA ASN A 771 14.83 -9.13 -33.34
C ASN A 771 16.27 -8.58 -33.37
N TYR A 772 17.12 -9.04 -34.29
CA TYR A 772 18.48 -8.52 -34.47
C TYR A 772 18.83 -8.35 -35.94
N ALA A 773 19.84 -7.53 -36.24
CA ALA A 773 20.31 -7.31 -37.61
C ALA A 773 21.57 -8.12 -37.90
N THR A 774 21.72 -8.62 -39.12
CA THR A 774 22.99 -9.21 -39.61
C THR A 774 23.79 -8.25 -40.50
N LYS A 775 23.17 -7.16 -40.97
CA LYS A 775 23.79 -6.17 -41.86
C LYS A 775 23.81 -4.76 -41.27
N GLY A 776 22.65 -4.20 -40.98
CA GLY A 776 22.53 -2.84 -40.46
C GLY A 776 21.26 -2.66 -39.63
N LEU A 777 21.30 -1.74 -38.67
CA LEU A 777 20.16 -1.44 -37.81
C LEU A 777 19.09 -0.63 -38.54
N GLY A 778 17.87 -0.62 -38.00
CA GLY A 778 16.81 0.31 -38.39
C GLY A 778 15.45 -0.35 -38.60
N GLY A 779 15.42 -1.63 -38.95
CA GLY A 779 14.16 -2.36 -39.08
C GLY A 779 13.55 -2.77 -37.75
N SER A 780 12.26 -3.11 -37.79
CA SER A 780 11.48 -3.48 -36.60
C SER A 780 10.40 -4.51 -36.91
N VAL A 781 9.91 -5.15 -35.84
CA VAL A 781 8.73 -6.03 -35.86
C VAL A 781 7.78 -5.63 -34.74
N ASP A 782 6.49 -5.88 -34.94
CA ASP A 782 5.47 -5.76 -33.89
C ASP A 782 4.98 -7.17 -33.51
N VAL A 783 5.01 -7.49 -32.23
CA VAL A 783 4.46 -8.74 -31.68
C VAL A 783 3.14 -8.42 -30.99
N ASP A 784 2.06 -8.97 -31.53
CA ASP A 784 0.71 -8.64 -31.10
C ASP A 784 0.36 -9.38 -29.80
N TRP A 785 0.81 -10.62 -29.63
CA TRP A 785 0.61 -11.40 -28.41
C TRP A 785 1.58 -12.58 -28.32
N PHE A 786 1.70 -13.14 -27.12
CA PHE A 786 2.32 -14.43 -26.80
C PHE A 786 1.31 -15.33 -26.09
N SER A 787 1.19 -16.59 -26.53
CA SER A 787 0.27 -17.56 -25.95
C SER A 787 0.91 -18.93 -25.73
N THR A 788 0.53 -19.56 -24.63
CA THR A 788 0.84 -20.93 -24.20
C THR A 788 -0.34 -21.89 -24.39
N GLU A 789 -1.45 -21.40 -24.93
CA GLU A 789 -2.58 -22.24 -25.33
C GLU A 789 -2.22 -23.04 -26.58
N LYS A 790 -2.60 -24.31 -26.60
CA LYS A 790 -2.45 -25.17 -27.77
C LYS A 790 -3.34 -24.68 -28.93
N ASP A 791 -4.60 -24.44 -28.61
CA ASP A 791 -5.68 -24.08 -29.51
C ASP A 791 -6.35 -22.80 -28.98
N PHE A 792 -6.49 -21.77 -29.82
CA PHE A 792 -7.16 -20.52 -29.46
C PHE A 792 -7.63 -19.77 -30.70
N THR A 793 -8.67 -18.94 -30.55
CA THR A 793 -9.10 -17.99 -31.58
C THR A 793 -8.34 -16.68 -31.41
N GLU A 794 -8.16 -15.93 -32.50
CA GLU A 794 -7.55 -14.60 -32.40
C GLU A 794 -8.41 -13.68 -31.52
N ASP A 795 -9.73 -13.77 -31.60
CA ASP A 795 -10.65 -12.96 -30.80
C ASP A 795 -10.42 -13.08 -29.27
N ASN A 796 -9.93 -14.23 -28.79
CA ASN A 796 -9.62 -14.43 -27.37
C ASN A 796 -8.40 -13.63 -26.88
N PHE A 797 -7.47 -13.31 -27.79
CA PHE A 797 -6.18 -12.69 -27.46
C PHE A 797 -5.95 -11.35 -28.16
N TYR A 798 -6.81 -10.99 -29.12
CA TYR A 798 -6.67 -9.83 -29.97
C TYR A 798 -7.89 -8.92 -29.86
N ASP A 799 -7.93 -8.09 -28.82
CA ASP A 799 -8.93 -7.03 -28.69
C ASP A 799 -8.31 -5.64 -28.94
N LYS A 800 -8.45 -5.15 -30.18
CA LYS A 800 -8.03 -3.79 -30.57
C LYS A 800 -8.81 -2.67 -29.88
N SER A 801 -10.01 -2.94 -29.35
CA SER A 801 -10.87 -1.93 -28.77
C SER A 801 -10.53 -1.60 -27.30
N SER A 802 -9.62 -2.37 -26.70
CA SER A 802 -9.30 -2.34 -25.26
C SER A 802 -8.11 -1.45 -24.86
N VAL A 803 -7.40 -0.82 -25.79
CA VAL A 803 -6.17 -0.09 -25.43
C VAL A 803 -6.50 1.35 -24.99
N VAL A 804 -6.50 1.56 -23.67
CA VAL A 804 -6.94 2.83 -23.04
C VAL A 804 -5.79 3.82 -22.80
N TYR A 805 -4.55 3.50 -23.18
CA TYR A 805 -3.38 4.35 -22.86
C TYR A 805 -2.64 4.85 -24.10
N SER A 806 -1.97 5.99 -23.93
CA SER A 806 -0.98 6.55 -24.86
C SER A 806 0.17 7.17 -24.07
N GLU A 807 1.33 7.42 -24.69
CA GLU A 807 2.42 8.12 -24.02
C GLU A 807 1.96 9.50 -23.49
N LYS A 808 1.09 10.19 -24.23
CA LYS A 808 0.54 11.48 -23.79
C LYS A 808 -0.40 11.34 -22.58
N TYR A 809 -1.19 10.28 -22.54
CA TYR A 809 -2.03 9.93 -21.39
C TYR A 809 -1.17 9.60 -20.17
N LEU A 810 -0.02 8.94 -20.33
CA LEU A 810 0.80 8.56 -19.18
C LEU A 810 1.82 9.62 -18.75
N THR A 811 2.03 10.67 -19.55
CA THR A 811 3.06 11.68 -19.27
C THR A 811 2.46 12.93 -18.66
N VAL A 812 2.90 13.30 -17.46
CA VAL A 812 2.50 14.54 -16.83
C VAL A 812 3.13 15.74 -17.55
N ALA A 813 2.33 16.77 -17.83
CA ALA A 813 2.79 18.02 -18.42
C ALA A 813 3.11 19.08 -17.35
N SER A 814 2.25 19.18 -16.33
CA SER A 814 2.39 20.13 -15.23
C SER A 814 1.64 19.67 -14.00
N ILE A 815 2.00 20.23 -12.85
CA ILE A 815 1.18 20.16 -11.64
C ILE A 815 0.85 21.57 -11.17
N SER A 816 -0.33 21.74 -10.60
CA SER A 816 -0.78 23.00 -10.03
C SER A 816 -1.63 22.76 -8.80
N ALA A 817 -1.42 23.57 -7.77
CA ALA A 817 -2.30 23.58 -6.62
C ALA A 817 -3.58 24.37 -6.92
N ASP A 818 -4.63 24.19 -6.12
CA ASP A 818 -5.89 24.93 -6.26
C ASP A 818 -5.72 26.45 -6.09
N LYS A 819 -4.62 26.89 -5.43
CA LYS A 819 -4.27 28.31 -5.27
C LYS A 819 -2.76 28.56 -5.48
N PRO A 820 -2.38 29.74 -6.02
CA PRO A 820 -0.97 30.11 -6.20
C PRO A 820 -0.25 30.43 -4.88
N SER A 821 -1.01 30.77 -3.84
CA SER A 821 -0.54 31.01 -2.49
C SER A 821 -1.64 30.72 -1.48
N TYR A 822 -1.25 30.37 -0.25
CA TYR A 822 -2.16 30.13 0.86
C TYR A 822 -1.84 31.09 1.99
N SER A 823 -2.84 31.87 2.41
CA SER A 823 -2.80 32.57 3.69
C SER A 823 -3.50 31.69 4.73
N LEU A 824 -2.73 31.16 5.67
CA LEU A 824 -3.23 30.26 6.70
C LEU A 824 -3.32 31.00 8.03
N LEU A 825 -4.37 30.68 8.79
CA LEU A 825 -4.48 31.09 10.18
C LEU A 825 -3.42 30.35 11.01
N ALA A 826 -2.71 31.01 11.92
CA ALA A 826 -1.78 30.33 12.83
C ALA A 826 -2.49 29.26 13.68
N ASN A 827 -1.81 28.16 13.98
CA ASN A 827 -2.36 27.02 14.75
C ASN A 827 -3.64 26.43 14.12
N SER A 828 -3.71 26.38 12.80
CA SER A 828 -4.83 25.77 12.07
C SER A 828 -4.36 24.74 11.06
N ALA A 829 -5.28 23.92 10.57
CA ALA A 829 -4.99 22.99 9.49
C ALA A 829 -5.99 23.15 8.35
N LYS A 830 -5.50 23.05 7.12
CA LYS A 830 -6.26 23.30 5.89
C LYS A 830 -5.90 22.28 4.83
N SER A 831 -6.91 21.62 4.26
CA SER A 831 -6.74 20.76 3.09
C SER A 831 -6.54 21.61 1.83
N PHE A 832 -5.83 21.07 0.87
CA PHE A 832 -5.64 21.67 -0.46
C PHE A 832 -5.73 20.57 -1.51
N VAL A 833 -5.82 20.96 -2.79
CA VAL A 833 -5.80 20.02 -3.91
C VAL A 833 -4.59 20.32 -4.78
N LEU A 834 -3.84 19.29 -5.11
CA LEU A 834 -2.77 19.32 -6.09
C LEU A 834 -3.21 18.49 -7.29
N THR A 835 -3.33 19.14 -8.44
CA THR A 835 -3.79 18.51 -9.69
C THR A 835 -2.61 18.32 -10.64
N ALA A 836 -2.47 17.12 -11.18
CA ALA A 836 -1.63 16.83 -12.33
C ALA A 836 -2.43 17.02 -13.62
N THR A 837 -1.84 17.71 -14.60
CA THR A 837 -2.35 17.79 -15.97
C THR A 837 -1.44 17.00 -16.88
N TYR A 838 -1.99 16.04 -17.61
CA TYR A 838 -1.26 15.16 -18.52
C TYR A 838 -1.16 15.76 -19.93
N LYS A 839 -0.23 15.24 -20.75
CA LYS A 839 0.06 15.77 -22.10
C LYS A 839 -1.08 15.59 -23.10
N ASP A 840 -2.06 14.74 -22.83
CA ASP A 840 -3.29 14.61 -23.62
C ASP A 840 -4.42 15.54 -23.13
N GLY A 841 -4.24 16.21 -21.99
CA GLY A 841 -5.15 17.21 -21.43
C GLY A 841 -6.03 16.72 -20.27
N HIS A 842 -6.05 15.44 -19.92
CA HIS A 842 -6.78 15.00 -18.73
C HIS A 842 -6.05 15.38 -17.44
N THR A 843 -6.76 15.27 -16.31
CA THR A 843 -6.25 15.67 -15.00
C THR A 843 -6.51 14.64 -13.91
N GLU A 844 -5.62 14.55 -12.93
CA GLU A 844 -5.76 13.68 -11.75
C GLU A 844 -5.47 14.47 -10.46
N ASP A 845 -6.18 14.16 -9.37
CA ASP A 845 -5.80 14.61 -8.03
C ASP A 845 -4.64 13.76 -7.53
N ILE A 846 -3.50 14.41 -7.32
CA ILE A 846 -2.24 13.78 -6.91
C ILE A 846 -1.83 14.19 -5.50
N THR A 847 -2.73 14.79 -4.72
CA THR A 847 -2.42 15.37 -3.40
C THR A 847 -1.80 14.36 -2.44
N LEU A 848 -2.22 13.09 -2.50
CA LEU A 848 -1.66 12.02 -1.66
C LEU A 848 -0.45 11.32 -2.31
N SER A 849 -0.34 11.40 -3.63
CA SER A 849 0.69 10.73 -4.43
C SER A 849 1.93 11.59 -4.67
N ALA A 850 1.90 12.87 -4.26
CA ALA A 850 3.00 13.80 -4.40
C ALA A 850 3.92 13.83 -3.17
N ASP A 851 5.20 14.09 -3.41
CA ASP A 851 6.20 14.35 -2.38
C ASP A 851 6.21 15.83 -2.00
N TYR A 852 6.32 16.13 -0.71
CA TYR A 852 6.35 17.51 -0.20
C TYR A 852 7.63 17.81 0.58
N LYS A 853 8.26 18.94 0.27
CA LYS A 853 9.37 19.50 1.06
C LYS A 853 9.02 20.91 1.52
N VAL A 854 9.21 21.18 2.81
CA VAL A 854 8.87 22.47 3.41
C VAL A 854 10.15 23.24 3.75
N SER A 855 10.22 24.52 3.38
CA SER A 855 11.39 25.37 3.64
C SER A 855 11.57 25.74 5.13
N ASN A 856 10.49 25.72 5.91
CA ASN A 856 10.49 26.03 7.34
C ASN A 856 9.38 25.25 8.06
N ASP A 857 9.73 24.14 8.68
CA ASP A 857 8.83 23.24 9.41
C ASP A 857 8.28 23.84 10.71
N LYS A 858 8.87 24.95 11.20
CA LYS A 858 8.33 25.73 12.33
C LYS A 858 7.13 26.59 11.97
N ILE A 859 6.87 26.79 10.68
CA ILE A 859 5.75 27.62 10.18
C ILE A 859 4.61 26.74 9.73
N VAL A 860 4.91 25.70 8.95
CA VAL A 860 3.91 24.78 8.39
C VAL A 860 4.50 23.38 8.24
N SER A 861 3.69 22.34 8.40
CA SER A 861 4.00 21.00 7.93
C SER A 861 2.90 20.51 6.99
N ILE A 862 3.21 19.47 6.21
CA ILE A 862 2.22 18.79 5.38
C ILE A 862 2.15 17.34 5.77
N LYS A 863 0.94 16.86 6.01
CA LYS A 863 0.67 15.45 6.20
C LYS A 863 -0.63 15.11 5.50
N ASN A 864 -0.55 14.10 4.63
CA ASN A 864 -1.65 13.55 3.87
C ASN A 864 -2.55 14.60 3.19
N GLY A 865 -1.98 15.54 2.44
CA GLY A 865 -2.77 16.55 1.73
C GLY A 865 -3.34 17.70 2.57
N ARG A 866 -2.89 17.84 3.83
CA ARG A 866 -3.21 18.99 4.70
C ARG A 866 -1.99 19.78 5.11
N PHE A 867 -2.09 21.11 5.02
CA PHE A 867 -1.21 22.01 5.76
C PHE A 867 -1.60 21.99 7.23
N THR A 868 -0.61 21.98 8.12
CA THR A 868 -0.77 22.30 9.55
C THR A 868 0.17 23.45 9.87
N SER A 869 -0.38 24.62 10.21
CA SER A 869 0.39 25.82 10.53
C SER A 869 0.66 25.92 12.03
N TYR A 870 1.80 26.52 12.41
CA TYR A 870 2.24 26.57 13.82
C TYR A 870 2.51 27.99 14.33
N GLY A 871 3.08 28.87 13.51
CA GLY A 871 3.41 30.24 13.92
C GLY A 871 3.48 31.17 12.72
N ASP A 872 3.40 32.48 12.98
CA ASP A 872 3.40 33.47 11.90
C ASP A 872 4.72 33.46 11.14
N GLY A 873 4.63 33.62 9.83
CA GLY A 873 5.79 33.67 8.96
C GLY A 873 5.46 33.17 7.57
N ASN A 874 6.49 32.99 6.76
CA ASN A 874 6.34 32.48 5.41
C ASN A 874 7.12 31.18 5.25
N ALA A 875 6.58 30.27 4.45
CA ALA A 875 7.24 29.04 4.03
C ALA A 875 6.94 28.80 2.55
N VAL A 876 7.87 28.12 1.89
CA VAL A 876 7.66 27.58 0.54
C VAL A 876 7.56 26.07 0.68
N VAL A 877 6.49 25.52 0.12
CA VAL A 877 6.30 24.09 -0.04
C VAL A 877 6.65 23.74 -1.47
N ILE A 878 7.60 22.84 -1.67
CA ILE A 878 7.90 22.26 -2.98
C ILE A 878 7.14 20.94 -3.06
N ALA A 879 6.13 20.89 -3.92
CA ALA A 879 5.43 19.67 -4.28
C ALA A 879 6.10 19.05 -5.51
N SER A 880 6.35 17.75 -5.49
CA SER A 880 6.94 17.00 -6.60
C SER A 880 6.08 15.78 -6.91
N TYR A 881 5.84 15.50 -8.19
CA TYR A 881 5.07 14.33 -8.62
C TYR A 881 5.81 13.58 -9.72
N LYS A 882 5.79 12.25 -9.64
CA LYS A 882 6.40 11.35 -10.60
C LYS A 882 5.31 10.57 -11.34
N ASP A 883 5.22 10.75 -12.65
CA ASP A 883 4.21 10.09 -13.47
C ASP A 883 4.51 8.58 -13.69
N PRO A 884 3.58 7.80 -14.27
CA PRO A 884 3.78 6.37 -14.55
C PRO A 884 5.01 6.02 -15.40
N LEU A 885 5.51 6.96 -16.21
CA LEU A 885 6.72 6.78 -17.03
C LEU A 885 8.01 7.24 -16.33
N GLY A 886 7.87 7.81 -15.14
CA GLY A 886 8.96 8.22 -14.26
C GLY A 886 9.41 9.67 -14.44
N ASN A 887 8.71 10.49 -15.22
CA ASN A 887 9.01 11.91 -15.32
C ASN A 887 8.59 12.62 -14.04
N THR A 888 9.41 13.57 -13.58
CA THR A 888 9.11 14.35 -12.38
C THR A 888 8.83 15.80 -12.75
N VAL A 889 7.70 16.31 -12.26
CA VAL A 889 7.35 17.74 -12.29
C VAL A 889 7.29 18.26 -10.86
N SER A 890 7.46 19.56 -10.69
CA SER A 890 7.39 20.19 -9.38
C SER A 890 6.76 21.58 -9.44
N ALA A 891 6.11 21.97 -8.37
CA ALA A 891 5.51 23.29 -8.20
C ALA A 891 5.80 23.82 -6.78
N ASN A 892 5.91 25.14 -6.68
CA ASN A 892 6.08 25.82 -5.40
C ASN A 892 4.74 26.38 -4.94
N LEU A 893 4.37 26.10 -3.70
CA LEU A 893 3.22 26.67 -3.02
C LEU A 893 3.74 27.65 -1.98
N ASN A 894 3.39 28.92 -2.11
CA ASN A 894 3.79 29.95 -1.16
C ASN A 894 2.80 30.00 -0.01
N ILE A 895 3.29 29.76 1.21
CA ILE A 895 2.48 29.74 2.43
C ILE A 895 2.83 30.96 3.26
N SER A 896 1.81 31.73 3.65
CA SER A 896 1.92 32.81 4.62
C SER A 896 1.01 32.50 5.79
N VAL A 897 1.57 32.38 6.98
CA VAL A 897 0.84 32.14 8.21
C VAL A 897 0.75 33.45 8.98
N ASN A 898 -0.46 33.82 9.42
CA ASN A 898 -0.69 34.98 10.25
C ASN A 898 -1.70 34.64 11.36
N THR A 899 -1.61 35.33 12.49
CA THR A 899 -2.57 35.21 13.59
C THR A 899 -3.91 35.87 13.24
N PHE A 900 -3.89 37.03 12.58
CA PHE A 900 -5.08 37.75 12.15
C PHE A 900 -5.05 38.02 10.63
N PRO A 901 -5.07 36.97 9.78
CA PRO A 901 -5.04 37.13 8.34
C PRO A 901 -6.28 37.89 7.88
N LEU A 902 -6.07 39.04 7.22
CA LEU A 902 -7.13 39.88 6.64
C LEU A 902 -7.50 39.43 5.22
N THR A 903 -7.57 38.12 5.00
CA THR A 903 -7.88 37.51 3.70
C THR A 903 -9.24 36.82 3.74
N ALA A 904 -9.85 36.56 2.58
CA ALA A 904 -11.13 35.85 2.50
C ALA A 904 -11.07 34.43 3.08
N ASP A 905 -9.89 33.80 3.02
CA ASP A 905 -9.61 32.50 3.62
C ASP A 905 -9.33 32.57 5.13
N GLY A 906 -8.96 33.74 5.64
CA GLY A 906 -8.53 33.96 7.01
C GLY A 906 -9.65 34.42 7.95
N ILE A 907 -10.58 35.23 7.45
CA ILE A 907 -11.75 35.71 8.19
C ILE A 907 -12.97 34.88 7.82
N ASN A 908 -13.63 34.32 8.84
CA ASN A 908 -14.98 33.79 8.72
C ASN A 908 -15.99 34.89 9.06
N PRO A 909 -16.72 35.46 8.07
CA PRO A 909 -17.68 36.52 8.33
C PRO A 909 -18.99 36.04 8.97
N SER A 910 -19.19 34.72 9.03
CA SER A 910 -20.44 34.07 9.40
C SER A 910 -20.24 33.08 10.56
N ILE A 911 -19.42 33.45 11.54
CA ILE A 911 -19.28 32.66 12.78
C ILE A 911 -20.63 32.62 13.51
N TYR A 912 -21.40 33.72 13.48
CA TYR A 912 -22.80 33.77 13.89
C TYR A 912 -23.59 34.72 13.00
N GLU A 913 -24.72 34.26 12.47
CA GLU A 913 -25.50 34.90 11.40
C GLU A 913 -24.71 35.09 10.09
N SER A 914 -25.41 35.17 8.96
CA SER A 914 -24.76 35.33 7.65
C SER A 914 -24.14 36.72 7.50
N GLY A 915 -22.83 36.77 7.24
CA GLY A 915 -22.08 37.99 6.93
C GLY A 915 -21.29 37.89 5.62
N THR A 916 -20.60 38.97 5.27
CA THR A 916 -19.68 39.02 4.13
C THR A 916 -18.36 39.66 4.53
N TYR A 917 -17.28 39.28 3.84
CA TYR A 917 -15.97 39.91 3.97
C TYR A 917 -15.44 40.26 2.58
N ASP A 918 -14.96 41.49 2.42
CA ASP A 918 -14.29 41.96 1.21
C ASP A 918 -12.80 42.13 1.51
N GLU A 919 -11.99 41.23 0.95
CA GLU A 919 -10.53 41.23 1.11
C GLU A 919 -9.85 42.45 0.48
N SER A 920 -10.43 43.05 -0.58
CA SER A 920 -9.80 44.22 -1.22
C SER A 920 -9.91 45.48 -0.39
N THR A 921 -10.98 45.59 0.40
CA THR A 921 -11.26 46.76 1.26
C THR A 921 -11.09 46.46 2.75
N HIS A 922 -10.74 45.22 3.10
CA HIS A 922 -10.75 44.65 4.45
C HIS A 922 -12.04 44.96 5.22
N THR A 923 -13.18 44.89 4.53
CA THR A 923 -14.47 45.26 5.10
C THR A 923 -15.23 44.01 5.52
N LEU A 924 -15.46 43.87 6.83
CA LEU A 924 -16.35 42.89 7.41
C LEU A 924 -17.74 43.48 7.61
N VAL A 925 -18.76 42.79 7.09
CA VAL A 925 -20.18 43.07 7.36
C VAL A 925 -20.77 41.85 8.03
N THR A 926 -21.15 41.97 9.31
CA THR A 926 -21.82 40.89 10.03
C THR A 926 -23.32 40.88 9.71
N GLY A 927 -23.97 39.72 9.93
CA GLY A 927 -25.42 39.65 9.99
C GLY A 927 -26.01 40.55 11.08
N LYS A 928 -27.34 40.70 11.10
CA LYS A 928 -28.05 41.46 12.14
C LYS A 928 -27.83 40.81 13.51
N TYR A 929 -27.15 41.50 14.42
CA TYR A 929 -26.64 40.93 15.69
C TYR A 929 -25.62 39.79 15.50
N GLY A 930 -24.94 39.77 14.35
CA GLY A 930 -24.00 38.73 13.93
C GLY A 930 -22.57 38.93 14.42
N PHE A 931 -21.74 37.92 14.18
CA PHE A 931 -20.33 37.88 14.55
C PHE A 931 -19.48 37.31 13.41
N GLY A 932 -18.37 37.97 13.12
CA GLY A 932 -17.38 37.52 12.16
C GLY A 932 -15.95 37.80 12.63
N GLY A 933 -14.99 37.00 12.21
CA GLY A 933 -13.60 37.12 12.62
C GLY A 933 -12.82 35.82 12.40
N TRP A 934 -11.90 35.53 13.32
CA TRP A 934 -11.00 34.40 13.26
C TRP A 934 -11.42 33.32 14.25
N LYS A 935 -11.47 32.08 13.75
CA LYS A 935 -11.73 30.89 14.55
C LYS A 935 -10.56 29.94 14.39
N TYR A 936 -9.81 29.74 15.48
CA TYR A 936 -8.63 28.90 15.50
C TYR A 936 -9.04 27.46 15.78
N SER A 937 -8.65 26.56 14.86
CA SER A 937 -8.78 25.11 15.00
C SER A 937 -8.17 24.61 16.30
N ASN A 938 -6.96 25.09 16.63
CA ASN A 938 -6.31 24.91 17.93
C ASN A 938 -6.24 26.25 18.67
N ALA A 939 -6.28 26.22 20.00
CA ALA A 939 -6.21 27.43 20.80
C ALA A 939 -4.92 28.23 20.51
N ALA A 940 -5.04 29.54 20.31
CA ALA A 940 -3.91 30.43 20.13
C ALA A 940 -3.51 31.08 21.46
N ASP A 941 -2.20 31.16 21.72
CA ASP A 941 -1.66 31.77 22.94
C ASP A 941 -1.36 33.26 22.73
N PHE A 942 -2.13 34.10 23.39
CA PHE A 942 -1.98 35.56 23.40
C PHE A 942 -1.32 36.06 24.70
N SER A 943 -1.00 35.18 25.65
CA SER A 943 -0.54 35.53 27.00
C SER A 943 0.83 36.22 27.04
N SER A 944 1.64 36.03 26.00
CA SER A 944 2.96 36.65 25.88
C SER A 944 2.93 38.14 25.51
N TYR A 945 1.75 38.70 25.20
CA TYR A 945 1.59 40.08 24.76
C TYR A 945 0.85 40.94 25.77
N LYS A 946 1.19 42.23 25.82
CA LYS A 946 0.51 43.19 26.69
C LYS A 946 -0.74 43.78 26.06
N TYR A 947 -0.71 43.99 24.74
CA TYR A 947 -1.77 44.66 23.99
C TYR A 947 -2.13 43.92 22.71
N LEU A 948 -3.42 43.92 22.38
CA LEU A 948 -3.92 43.71 21.03
C LEU A 948 -4.35 45.09 20.50
N VAL A 949 -3.76 45.52 19.39
CA VAL A 949 -4.05 46.80 18.76
C VAL A 949 -4.89 46.55 17.51
N ILE A 950 -6.03 47.25 17.42
CA ILE A 950 -6.93 47.22 16.26
C ILE A 950 -6.93 48.61 15.64
N GLU A 951 -6.58 48.69 14.37
CA GLU A 951 -6.69 49.89 13.54
C GLU A 951 -7.82 49.71 12.54
N LEU A 952 -8.69 50.71 12.43
CA LEU A 952 -9.81 50.75 11.50
C LEU A 952 -9.62 51.90 10.51
N ASN A 953 -10.03 51.71 9.26
CA ASN A 953 -9.99 52.78 8.26
C ASN A 953 -11.02 53.88 8.58
N THR A 954 -12.12 53.52 9.23
CA THR A 954 -13.20 54.44 9.62
C THR A 954 -13.70 54.15 11.03
N ALA A 955 -14.13 55.20 11.72
CA ALA A 955 -14.78 55.09 13.03
C ALA A 955 -16.12 54.35 12.89
N GLN A 956 -16.47 53.56 13.91
CA GLN A 956 -17.65 52.70 13.87
C GLN A 956 -18.87 53.38 14.50
N SER A 957 -20.04 53.24 13.87
CA SER A 957 -21.33 53.74 14.37
C SER A 957 -22.38 52.63 14.55
N ASN A 958 -22.01 51.39 14.25
CA ASN A 958 -22.87 50.18 14.23
C ASN A 958 -22.84 49.39 15.56
N GLY A 959 -22.33 49.98 16.64
CA GLY A 959 -22.18 49.31 17.94
C GLY A 959 -21.16 48.18 17.94
N ALA A 960 -20.13 48.27 17.10
CA ALA A 960 -19.10 47.23 17.01
C ALA A 960 -18.38 47.00 18.36
N SER A 961 -18.24 45.73 18.73
CA SER A 961 -17.41 45.28 19.85
C SER A 961 -16.45 44.20 19.37
N PHE A 962 -15.19 44.25 19.81
CA PHE A 962 -14.27 43.14 19.65
C PHE A 962 -14.47 42.14 20.77
N ARG A 963 -14.55 40.86 20.43
CA ARG A 963 -14.80 39.78 21.38
C ARG A 963 -13.76 38.69 21.24
N MET A 964 -13.33 38.14 22.37
CA MET A 964 -12.40 37.00 22.45
C MET A 964 -12.96 35.92 23.35
N PHE A 965 -12.88 34.68 22.90
CA PHE A 965 -13.41 33.50 23.57
C PHE A 965 -12.27 32.51 23.83
N ASP A 966 -12.12 32.13 25.09
CA ASP A 966 -11.15 31.12 25.56
C ASP A 966 -11.74 29.70 25.60
N GLU A 967 -12.94 29.52 25.04
CA GLU A 967 -13.63 28.25 24.83
C GLU A 967 -13.98 28.13 23.33
N ASN A 968 -13.93 26.92 22.75
CA ASN A 968 -14.25 26.69 21.33
C ASN A 968 -15.76 26.71 21.03
N SER A 969 -16.44 27.76 21.50
CA SER A 969 -17.87 27.98 21.33
C SER A 969 -18.17 29.47 21.32
N TYR A 970 -18.83 29.94 20.25
CA TYR A 970 -19.32 31.32 20.17
C TYR A 970 -20.34 31.65 21.27
N TRP A 971 -20.99 30.63 21.84
CA TRP A 971 -21.98 30.79 22.90
C TRP A 971 -21.37 30.85 24.30
N SER A 972 -20.05 30.67 24.43
CA SER A 972 -19.35 30.88 25.70
C SER A 972 -19.26 32.37 26.05
N ASN A 973 -18.93 32.69 27.30
CA ASN A 973 -18.80 34.09 27.73
C ASN A 973 -17.48 34.67 27.20
N PRO A 974 -17.51 35.64 26.27
CA PRO A 974 -16.28 36.26 25.77
C PRO A 974 -15.79 37.35 26.71
N SER A 975 -14.55 37.81 26.52
CA SER A 975 -14.24 39.22 26.86
C SER A 975 -14.83 40.14 25.79
N MET A 976 -15.34 41.30 26.19
CA MET A 976 -15.90 42.29 25.26
C MET A 976 -15.19 43.61 25.41
N THR A 977 -14.76 44.19 24.28
CA THR A 977 -14.24 45.56 24.21
C THR A 977 -15.01 46.34 23.17
N ASP A 978 -15.73 47.38 23.60
CA ASP A 978 -16.44 48.26 22.68
C ASP A 978 -15.44 49.08 21.85
N ILE A 979 -15.64 49.10 20.54
CA ILE A 979 -14.77 49.84 19.61
C ILE A 979 -15.07 51.35 19.70
N GLY A 980 -16.34 51.70 19.88
CA GLY A 980 -16.80 53.09 19.93
C GLY A 980 -16.45 53.88 18.65
N SER A 981 -16.20 55.19 18.81
CA SER A 981 -15.89 56.11 17.72
C SER A 981 -14.38 56.24 17.41
N SER A 982 -13.52 55.39 17.99
CA SER A 982 -12.08 55.43 17.74
C SER A 982 -11.72 54.65 16.47
N THR A 983 -10.73 55.14 15.72
CA THR A 983 -10.07 54.39 14.63
C THR A 983 -8.90 53.55 15.10
N THR A 984 -8.48 53.70 16.37
CA THR A 984 -7.44 52.87 16.98
C THR A 984 -7.89 52.43 18.37
N VAL A 985 -7.98 51.12 18.60
CA VAL A 985 -8.39 50.52 19.87
C VAL A 985 -7.22 49.69 20.40
N LYS A 986 -6.75 50.03 21.60
CA LYS A 986 -5.68 49.31 22.30
C LYS A 986 -6.29 48.48 23.42
N ILE A 987 -6.38 47.17 23.21
CA ILE A 987 -6.96 46.23 24.18
C ILE A 987 -5.83 45.73 25.09
N GLY A 988 -5.86 46.10 26.36
CA GLY A 988 -4.90 45.60 27.35
C GLY A 988 -5.24 44.17 27.77
N LEU A 989 -4.46 43.20 27.28
CA LEU A 989 -4.80 41.77 27.37
C LEU A 989 -4.87 41.28 28.83
N ALA A 990 -3.90 41.66 29.67
CA ALA A 990 -3.84 41.25 31.08
C ALA A 990 -5.02 41.72 31.96
N LYS A 991 -5.90 42.59 31.43
CA LYS A 991 -7.07 43.14 32.13
C LYS A 991 -8.39 42.51 31.69
N LEU A 992 -8.35 41.59 30.73
CA LEU A 992 -9.56 41.01 30.17
C LEU A 992 -10.21 40.02 31.12
N VAL A 993 -11.52 40.18 31.30
CA VAL A 993 -12.39 39.30 32.06
C VAL A 993 -13.53 38.82 31.17
N LYS A 994 -14.11 37.67 31.50
CA LYS A 994 -15.32 37.17 30.83
C LYS A 994 -16.49 38.11 31.13
N ASN A 995 -17.26 38.45 30.09
CA ASN A 995 -18.33 39.42 30.14
C ASN A 995 -19.35 39.09 31.23
N GLY A 996 -19.74 40.10 32.01
CA GLY A 996 -20.67 39.94 33.14
C GLY A 996 -20.08 39.21 34.36
N THR A 997 -18.75 38.98 34.41
CA THR A 997 -18.08 38.26 35.51
C THR A 997 -16.79 38.96 35.96
N THR A 998 -16.17 38.46 37.04
CA THR A 998 -14.83 38.84 37.50
C THR A 998 -13.74 37.85 37.07
N THR A 999 -14.09 36.80 36.32
CA THR A 999 -13.17 35.73 35.93
C THR A 999 -12.25 36.22 34.81
N PRO A 1000 -10.91 36.15 34.96
CA PRO A 1000 -9.97 36.47 33.89
C PRO A 1000 -10.21 35.61 32.64
N LEU A 1001 -9.99 36.18 31.46
CA LEU A 1001 -9.96 35.41 30.21
C LEU A 1001 -8.65 34.63 30.13
N ASP A 1002 -8.69 33.33 29.84
CA ASP A 1002 -7.46 32.55 29.62
C ASP A 1002 -6.84 32.87 28.26
N LEU A 1003 -5.91 33.81 28.27
CA LEU A 1003 -5.18 34.24 27.07
C LEU A 1003 -4.30 33.15 26.48
N SER A 1004 -3.99 32.08 27.21
CA SER A 1004 -3.20 30.97 26.66
C SER A 1004 -4.02 30.01 25.78
N HIS A 1005 -5.35 30.19 25.74
CA HIS A 1005 -6.27 29.30 25.02
C HIS A 1005 -7.36 30.05 24.24
N ILE A 1006 -7.01 31.02 23.39
CA ILE A 1006 -8.02 31.74 22.59
C ILE A 1006 -8.44 30.94 21.35
N TYR A 1007 -9.73 30.62 21.25
CA TYR A 1007 -10.30 29.85 20.13
C TYR A 1007 -11.02 30.72 19.11
N ILE A 1008 -11.61 31.84 19.55
CA ILE A 1008 -12.38 32.72 18.67
C ILE A 1008 -12.02 34.16 19.03
N ALA A 1009 -11.75 34.98 18.01
CA ALA A 1009 -11.55 36.41 18.15
C ALA A 1009 -12.20 37.13 16.97
N GLY A 1010 -12.87 38.26 17.18
CA GLY A 1010 -13.57 38.91 16.08
C GLY A 1010 -14.50 40.03 16.51
N PHE A 1011 -15.31 40.48 15.56
CA PHE A 1011 -16.21 41.61 15.74
C PHE A 1011 -17.66 41.17 15.78
N TRP A 1012 -18.37 41.72 16.75
CA TRP A 1012 -19.83 41.68 16.81
C TRP A 1012 -20.39 43.06 16.47
N ALA A 1013 -21.49 43.14 15.73
CA ALA A 1013 -22.21 44.39 15.51
C ALA A 1013 -23.73 44.20 15.40
N PHE A 1014 -24.51 45.30 15.46
CA PHE A 1014 -25.96 45.26 15.22
C PHE A 1014 -26.35 44.84 13.79
N GLY A 1015 -25.35 44.71 12.89
CA GLY A 1015 -25.46 44.27 11.49
C GLY A 1015 -25.71 45.40 10.48
N GLY A 1016 -25.48 45.11 9.20
CA GLY A 1016 -25.75 46.04 8.09
C GLY A 1016 -24.84 47.28 8.03
N GLY A 1017 -23.72 47.30 8.76
CA GLY A 1017 -22.73 48.39 8.74
C GLY A 1017 -21.31 47.87 8.58
N ASN A 1018 -20.44 48.69 8.00
CA ASN A 1018 -19.11 48.29 7.54
C ASN A 1018 -18.04 48.42 8.64
N ILE A 1019 -17.42 47.30 9.02
CA ILE A 1019 -16.21 47.28 9.86
C ILE A 1019 -15.00 47.17 8.93
N SER A 1020 -14.40 48.31 8.57
CA SER A 1020 -13.23 48.35 7.68
C SER A 1020 -11.94 48.30 8.49
N ILE A 1021 -11.29 47.14 8.49
CA ILE A 1021 -10.13 46.82 9.31
C ILE A 1021 -8.86 47.25 8.57
N LYS A 1022 -8.15 48.24 9.10
CA LYS A 1022 -6.86 48.66 8.53
C LYS A 1022 -5.76 47.67 8.90
N ASN A 1023 -5.67 47.34 10.19
CA ASN A 1023 -4.68 46.40 10.70
C ASN A 1023 -5.11 45.85 12.08
N ILE A 1024 -4.57 44.71 12.46
CA ILE A 1024 -4.74 44.13 13.80
C ILE A 1024 -3.48 43.36 14.16
N PHE A 1025 -2.90 43.64 15.33
CA PHE A 1025 -1.61 43.08 15.71
C PHE A 1025 -1.37 43.11 17.22
N PHE A 1026 -0.48 42.23 17.70
CA PHE A 1026 0.00 42.29 19.07
C PHE A 1026 1.08 43.33 19.27
N SER A 1027 1.14 43.90 20.47
CA SER A 1027 2.14 44.88 20.84
C SER A 1027 2.49 44.81 22.34
N ASN A 1028 3.74 45.14 22.67
CA ASN A 1028 4.20 45.21 24.05
C ASN A 1028 4.30 46.63 24.60
N ASP A 1029 4.35 47.64 23.72
CA ASP A 1029 4.28 49.06 24.05
C ASP A 1029 2.92 49.68 23.67
N GLY A 1030 2.09 48.93 22.94
CA GLY A 1030 0.80 49.38 22.42
C GLY A 1030 0.91 50.21 21.14
N GLU A 1031 2.09 50.27 20.50
CA GLU A 1031 2.34 51.04 19.28
C GLU A 1031 3.05 50.22 18.20
N THR A 1032 4.10 49.50 18.59
CA THR A 1032 4.94 48.73 17.67
C THR A 1032 4.35 47.33 17.48
N PRO A 1033 4.07 46.88 16.24
CA PRO A 1033 3.68 45.51 15.97
C PRO A 1033 4.78 44.53 16.37
N VAL A 1034 4.40 43.48 17.10
CA VAL A 1034 5.21 42.28 17.34
C VAL A 1034 4.60 41.17 16.50
N THR A 1035 5.35 40.68 15.50
CA THR A 1035 4.88 39.58 14.64
C THR A 1035 5.24 38.23 15.25
N GLY A 1036 4.28 37.29 15.27
CA GLY A 1036 4.52 35.89 15.58
C GLY A 1036 4.19 35.47 17.01
N ILE A 1037 3.08 34.77 17.18
CA ILE A 1037 2.88 33.83 18.29
C ILE A 1037 3.94 32.74 18.14
N GLN A 1038 4.92 32.71 19.05
CA GLN A 1038 5.73 31.51 19.22
C GLN A 1038 4.93 30.51 20.05
N GLN A 1039 4.92 29.26 19.60
CA GLN A 1039 4.35 28.16 20.35
C GLN A 1039 4.87 28.14 21.79
N ILE A 1040 4.00 27.88 22.77
CA ILE A 1040 4.43 27.41 24.09
C ILE A 1040 5.12 26.06 23.86
N GLU A 1041 6.47 26.03 23.87
CA GLU A 1041 7.13 24.84 24.37
C GLU A 1041 6.64 24.64 25.80
N GLY A 1042 5.85 23.57 26.02
CA GLY A 1042 5.29 23.25 27.32
C GLY A 1042 6.34 23.46 28.41
N THR A 1043 6.04 24.33 29.37
CA THR A 1043 6.99 24.83 30.38
C THR A 1043 7.91 23.71 30.87
N ASP A 1044 9.20 23.87 30.62
CA ASP A 1044 10.25 22.89 30.91
C ASP A 1044 10.47 22.76 32.43
N LYS A 1045 9.52 22.13 33.12
CA LYS A 1045 9.63 21.82 34.54
C LYS A 1045 10.75 20.81 34.73
N PRO A 1046 11.68 21.02 35.68
CA PRO A 1046 12.68 20.03 36.00
C PRO A 1046 12.01 18.75 36.50
N VAL A 1047 12.29 17.62 35.86
CA VAL A 1047 11.69 16.32 36.15
C VAL A 1047 12.77 15.30 36.48
N ASP A 1048 12.39 14.32 37.28
CA ASP A 1048 13.22 13.15 37.54
C ASP A 1048 13.08 12.16 36.37
N VAL A 1049 14.20 11.54 36.01
CA VAL A 1049 14.31 10.55 34.93
C VAL A 1049 14.67 9.21 35.54
N TYR A 1050 13.84 8.21 35.32
CA TYR A 1050 14.06 6.84 35.76
C TYR A 1050 14.24 5.92 34.56
N ASN A 1051 14.98 4.82 34.69
CA ASN A 1051 14.90 3.74 33.71
C ASN A 1051 13.65 2.87 33.93
N LEU A 1052 13.39 1.90 33.05
CA LEU A 1052 12.23 1.00 33.17
C LEU A 1052 12.21 0.14 34.44
N SER A 1053 13.35 -0.05 35.12
CA SER A 1053 13.41 -0.74 36.42
C SER A 1053 13.11 0.17 37.62
N GLY A 1054 12.77 1.45 37.39
CA GLY A 1054 12.48 2.42 38.45
C GLY A 1054 13.72 3.04 39.10
N MET A 1055 14.92 2.87 38.51
CA MET A 1055 16.16 3.47 39.01
C MET A 1055 16.28 4.92 38.53
N LEU A 1056 16.43 5.87 39.46
CA LEU A 1056 16.63 7.28 39.17
C LEU A 1056 17.99 7.50 38.49
N LEU A 1057 17.97 7.91 37.23
CA LEU A 1057 19.16 8.19 36.42
C LEU A 1057 19.61 9.65 36.56
N TYR A 1058 18.66 10.59 36.54
CA TYR A 1058 18.92 12.02 36.65
C TYR A 1058 17.77 12.69 37.43
N SER A 1059 18.11 13.59 38.35
CA SER A 1059 17.11 14.31 39.15
C SER A 1059 17.00 15.77 38.73
N LYS A 1060 15.77 16.30 38.74
CA LYS A 1060 15.45 17.70 38.44
C LYS A 1060 16.12 18.20 37.15
N LEU A 1061 16.02 17.41 36.09
CA LEU A 1061 16.57 17.76 34.79
C LEU A 1061 15.50 18.41 33.92
N LYS A 1062 15.87 19.45 33.19
CA LYS A 1062 15.02 20.06 32.16
C LYS A 1062 14.94 19.13 30.95
N LYS A 1063 13.75 18.94 30.37
CA LYS A 1063 13.43 18.11 29.21
C LYS A 1063 14.29 18.44 27.99
N SER A 1064 14.65 19.71 27.79
CA SER A 1064 15.60 20.14 26.75
C SER A 1064 17.03 19.59 26.95
N ASP A 1065 17.43 19.31 28.19
CA ASP A 1065 18.72 18.70 28.55
C ASP A 1065 18.63 17.16 28.63
N ILE A 1066 17.44 16.60 28.85
CA ILE A 1066 17.18 15.15 28.90
C ILE A 1066 17.56 14.51 27.56
N LEU A 1067 17.12 15.09 26.44
CA LEU A 1067 17.39 14.57 25.09
C LEU A 1067 18.88 14.58 24.72
N LYS A 1068 19.69 15.43 25.37
CA LYS A 1068 21.14 15.53 25.11
C LYS A 1068 21.97 14.58 25.98
N LYS A 1069 21.42 14.14 27.11
CA LYS A 1069 22.14 13.33 28.11
C LYS A 1069 21.72 11.87 28.12
N LEU A 1070 20.52 11.54 27.64
CA LEU A 1070 20.06 10.16 27.53
C LEU A 1070 20.51 9.52 26.22
N CYS A 1071 21.05 8.32 26.32
CA CYS A 1071 21.22 7.42 25.19
C CYS A 1071 19.85 6.88 24.74
N LYS A 1072 19.79 6.39 23.49
CA LYS A 1072 18.59 5.77 22.92
C LYS A 1072 18.03 4.71 23.86
N GLY A 1073 16.74 4.74 24.12
CA GLY A 1073 16.11 3.83 25.08
C GLY A 1073 14.78 4.36 25.63
N VAL A 1074 14.16 3.57 26.50
CA VAL A 1074 12.87 3.89 27.12
C VAL A 1074 13.06 4.27 28.59
N TYR A 1075 12.49 5.39 28.99
CA TYR A 1075 12.67 5.98 30.31
C TYR A 1075 11.33 6.41 30.90
N ILE A 1076 11.22 6.46 32.22
CA ILE A 1076 10.08 7.08 32.90
C ILE A 1076 10.48 8.51 33.25
N ILE A 1077 9.87 9.47 32.58
CA ILE A 1077 10.11 10.90 32.74
C ILE A 1077 8.78 11.54 33.13
N ASP A 1078 8.74 12.24 34.26
CA ASP A 1078 7.50 12.86 34.78
C ASP A 1078 6.35 11.85 34.99
N GLY A 1079 6.69 10.65 35.47
CA GLY A 1079 5.73 9.55 35.66
C GLY A 1079 5.18 8.95 34.36
N LYS A 1080 5.73 9.31 33.21
CA LYS A 1080 5.31 8.81 31.88
C LYS A 1080 6.45 8.07 31.19
N CYS A 1081 6.10 6.99 30.50
CA CYS A 1081 7.04 6.26 29.67
C CYS A 1081 7.35 7.08 28.41
N VAL A 1082 8.62 7.37 28.17
CA VAL A 1082 9.12 8.22 27.08
C VAL A 1082 10.27 7.49 26.38
N VAL A 1083 10.15 7.36 25.06
CA VAL A 1083 11.15 6.73 24.21
C VAL A 1083 12.08 7.81 23.63
N ILE A 1084 13.36 7.71 23.93
CA ILE A 1084 14.42 8.55 23.37
C ILE A 1084 14.99 7.80 22.16
N LYS A 1085 14.80 8.36 20.96
CA LYS A 1085 15.12 7.74 19.67
C LYS A 1085 16.54 7.98 19.20
#